data_AF-A0A1F9TWF8-F1
#
_entry.id   AF-A0A1F9TWF8-F1
#
_cell.length_a   1.000
_cell.length_b   1.000
_cell.length_c   1.000
_cell.angle_alpha   90.00
_cell.angle_beta   90.00
_cell.angle_gamma   90.00
#
_symmetry.space_group_name_H-M   'P 1'
#
loop_
_entity.id
_entity.type
_entity.pdbx_description
1 polymer ?
#
loop_
_entity_poly.entity_id
_entity_poly.type
_entity_poly.pdbx_seq_one_letter_code
_entity_poly.pdbx_strand_id
1 'polypeptide(L)'
;MNESLELKDSTVLHKPALTAWRREDIHFFLDAGSPNWIAADERGARVLDWIDGKRDLSSLARLYADEYRLDQGKAWLHVRSFVRDAMARGIVLASPSRGPAYLGRGNHLRPERLKEFWVHLTQTCNLSCGHCLVSSGPAGERGRDKDFYLRAIREARELGAERFYFTGGEPFTRPDIFELIRAAAEGEKAELIILTNATLFQGEKLENLKGLDRKKVKFQVSLDGTTAGTNDSIRGRGVFEKTSGGLKTLADLGFETSLTAVAAKANLNELEDLPALAKKLGAKSVHLMWPHKRGRVLEGGHPDFFPSNGELLELARKVKRSARNLGVVFDNVESLKTRVNGRPNVKYDLGNQCWESLCLYADGRLYPSAATAGHAPLSLGRLNGQGIRPLWLESELAQKVRQTSLIHKEKSSKDPFRFLTGGGDIEHAYFFSANGHDGSFSAEDPYYGLYVELIKDLMEDLARAKRDALNRRSGFDSPVVLHAMGEDAVACSEDARDWLEADGYGSVRLLHSNCVLSFDVEKSYGAIRKFYGKAAEKPREELCCPVKYDSSEINHIPKEVIDRFYGCGSPITMARVAEGETVLDLGSGAGIDCFIAAKKTGPKGKVIGVDMTRQMLDMALGSKEAVARNLGYDSVEFREGYLESIPAEDRSADLVTSNCVINLSPDKNKVFSEIWRILKDNGRLVVADIVADRPVPLSLQAHQDLWGECISGSLSEEEFLAQLEKAGFYGISLLKKSFWKEVEGVKFYSITVRGFKFEKKSGCKFIGQKAVYLGPYKAAMDEEGHIFPRGEAVEICSDTAQKLKAPPYADQFSVLGPAADPGFAVLPAPAPESEACCGSDGCC
;
A
#
# COMPACT_ATOMS: atom_id res chain seq x y z
N MET A 1 -22.21 13.25 4.48
CA MET A 1 -22.22 14.32 5.52
C MET A 1 -21.35 13.85 6.68
N ASN A 2 -20.08 14.24 6.69
CA ASN A 2 -19.23 14.17 7.88
C ASN A 2 -18.93 15.62 8.21
N GLU A 3 -19.68 16.20 9.16
CA GLU A 3 -19.18 17.36 9.89
C GLU A 3 -17.81 16.95 10.44
N SER A 4 -16.80 17.80 10.26
CA SER A 4 -15.54 17.67 10.98
C SER A 4 -15.88 17.69 12.47
N LEU A 5 -16.02 16.51 13.07
CA LEU A 5 -16.22 16.36 14.50
C LEU A 5 -14.93 16.80 15.17
N GLU A 6 -14.85 18.10 15.41
CA GLU A 6 -13.79 18.77 16.13
C GLU A 6 -13.59 18.04 17.47
N LEU A 7 -12.41 17.44 17.67
CA LEU A 7 -12.07 16.71 18.88
C LEU A 7 -11.83 17.73 20.02
N LYS A 8 -12.89 17.98 20.80
CA LYS A 8 -12.86 18.83 21.99
C LYS A 8 -12.49 18.01 23.22
N ASP A 9 -11.98 18.69 24.23
CA ASP A 9 -11.61 18.09 25.52
C ASP A 9 -12.77 17.40 26.24
N SER A 10 -13.99 17.88 25.99
CA SER A 10 -15.26 17.34 26.51
C SER A 10 -15.90 16.30 25.59
N THR A 11 -15.27 15.94 24.47
CA THR A 11 -15.81 14.94 23.55
C THR A 11 -15.76 13.57 24.21
N VAL A 12 -16.93 12.98 24.47
CA VAL A 12 -17.06 11.59 24.93
C VAL A 12 -16.71 10.66 23.78
N LEU A 13 -15.75 9.77 24.03
CA LEU A 13 -15.19 8.90 22.99
C LEU A 13 -15.86 7.54 23.02
N HIS A 14 -16.19 7.06 21.82
CA HIS A 14 -16.79 5.77 21.56
C HIS A 14 -15.86 4.93 20.68
N LYS A 15 -16.05 3.62 20.69
CA LYS A 15 -15.43 2.69 19.75
C LYS A 15 -16.44 1.61 19.36
N PRO A 16 -16.37 1.04 18.16
CA PRO A 16 -17.19 -0.12 17.81
C PRO A 16 -16.77 -1.34 18.64
N ALA A 17 -17.49 -2.44 18.49
CA ALA A 17 -17.09 -3.71 19.08
C ALA A 17 -15.85 -4.24 18.35
N LEU A 18 -14.67 -3.93 18.88
CA LEU A 18 -13.38 -4.32 18.32
C LEU A 18 -13.02 -5.75 18.74
N THR A 19 -12.63 -6.57 17.77
CA THR A 19 -11.89 -7.81 18.03
C THR A 19 -10.42 -7.45 18.20
N ALA A 20 -9.85 -7.79 19.35
CA ALA A 20 -8.46 -7.49 19.67
C ALA A 20 -7.63 -8.76 19.82
N TRP A 21 -6.38 -8.72 19.36
CA TRP A 21 -5.38 -9.75 19.62
C TRP A 21 -3.98 -9.13 19.65
N ARG A 22 -3.00 -9.89 20.13
CA ARG A 22 -1.62 -9.43 20.27
C ARG A 22 -0.67 -10.43 19.60
N ARG A 23 0.36 -9.92 18.93
CA ARG A 23 1.54 -10.70 18.50
C ARG A 23 2.79 -9.90 18.89
N GLU A 24 3.68 -10.52 19.68
CA GLU A 24 4.84 -9.84 20.27
C GLU A 24 4.47 -8.58 21.07
N ASP A 25 4.92 -7.40 20.64
CA ASP A 25 4.65 -6.08 21.22
C ASP A 25 3.60 -5.27 20.43
N ILE A 26 2.98 -5.88 19.41
CA ILE A 26 1.99 -5.25 18.54
C ILE A 26 0.58 -5.70 18.93
N HIS A 27 -0.31 -4.73 19.13
CA HIS A 27 -1.72 -4.94 19.44
C HIS A 27 -2.58 -4.62 18.22
N PHE A 28 -3.44 -5.54 17.82
CA PHE A 28 -4.31 -5.40 16.66
C PHE A 28 -5.76 -5.22 17.09
N PHE A 29 -6.48 -4.37 16.37
CA PHE A 29 -7.89 -4.07 16.61
C PHE A 29 -8.65 -4.09 15.29
N LEU A 30 -9.69 -4.90 15.19
CA LEU A 30 -10.54 -5.05 14.00
C LEU A 30 -12.01 -4.73 14.35
N ASP A 31 -12.59 -3.74 13.68
CA ASP A 31 -14.04 -3.57 13.62
C ASP A 31 -14.62 -4.55 12.60
N ALA A 32 -15.23 -5.62 13.09
CA ALA A 32 -15.84 -6.64 12.25
C ALA A 32 -17.03 -6.12 11.42
N GLY A 33 -17.68 -5.02 11.82
CA GLY A 33 -18.81 -4.44 11.11
C GLY A 33 -18.40 -3.64 9.87
N SER A 34 -17.31 -2.89 9.98
CA SER A 34 -16.78 -2.00 8.92
C SER A 34 -15.46 -2.48 8.32
N PRO A 35 -15.13 -3.77 8.47
CA PRO A 35 -13.78 -4.35 8.36
C PRO A 35 -12.54 -3.48 8.61
N ASN A 36 -12.66 -2.34 9.29
CA ASN A 36 -11.53 -1.43 9.52
C ASN A 36 -10.63 -2.01 10.60
N TRP A 37 -9.32 -1.94 10.41
CA TRP A 37 -8.38 -2.39 11.41
C TRP A 37 -7.19 -1.44 11.57
N ILE A 38 -6.61 -1.46 12.77
CA ILE A 38 -5.34 -0.81 13.09
C ILE A 38 -4.46 -1.77 13.89
N ALA A 39 -3.15 -1.56 13.79
CA ALA A 39 -2.16 -2.06 14.72
C ALA A 39 -1.62 -0.89 15.53
N ALA A 40 -1.50 -1.05 16.85
CA ALA A 40 -0.99 -0.04 17.77
C ALA A 40 0.09 -0.64 18.68
N ASP A 41 0.88 0.25 19.27
CA ASP A 41 1.78 -0.11 20.37
C ASP A 41 1.00 -0.35 21.68
N GLU A 42 1.73 -0.76 22.73
CA GLU A 42 1.15 -1.08 24.04
C GLU A 42 0.43 0.14 24.67
N ARG A 43 1.00 1.33 24.55
CA ARG A 43 0.43 2.57 25.13
C ARG A 43 -0.82 3.00 24.38
N GLY A 44 -0.84 2.90 23.05
CA GLY A 44 -2.01 3.14 22.23
C GLY A 44 -3.13 2.15 22.49
N ALA A 45 -2.79 0.86 22.60
CA ALA A 45 -3.74 -0.19 22.99
C ALA A 45 -4.40 0.12 24.34
N ARG A 46 -3.62 0.59 25.32
CA ARG A 46 -4.11 0.97 26.63
C ARG A 46 -5.11 2.13 26.58
N VAL A 47 -4.84 3.14 25.75
CA VAL A 47 -5.77 4.24 25.49
C VAL A 47 -7.09 3.72 24.91
N LEU A 48 -7.04 2.80 23.93
CA LEU A 48 -8.25 2.20 23.35
C LEU A 48 -9.06 1.38 24.36
N ASP A 49 -8.42 0.74 25.34
CA ASP A 49 -9.10 -0.03 26.38
C ASP A 49 -9.95 0.84 27.31
N TRP A 50 -9.53 2.09 27.56
CA TRP A 50 -10.27 3.03 28.40
C TRP A 50 -11.47 3.70 27.72
N ILE A 51 -11.55 3.64 26.39
CA ILE A 51 -12.67 4.18 25.62
C ILE A 51 -13.88 3.26 25.80
N ASP A 52 -14.86 3.73 26.55
CA ASP A 52 -16.06 2.96 26.95
C ASP A 52 -17.39 3.66 26.63
N GLY A 53 -17.35 4.78 25.90
CA GLY A 53 -18.52 5.60 25.59
C GLY A 53 -19.01 6.46 26.75
N LYS A 54 -18.22 6.59 27.83
CA LYS A 54 -18.54 7.44 28.99
C LYS A 54 -17.45 8.47 29.29
N ARG A 55 -16.19 8.15 28.99
CA ARG A 55 -15.04 9.04 29.23
C ARG A 55 -14.84 10.04 28.09
N ASP A 56 -14.54 11.27 28.46
CA ASP A 56 -14.08 12.31 27.56
C ASP A 56 -12.55 12.28 27.38
N LEU A 57 -12.05 13.04 26.40
CA LEU A 57 -10.62 13.14 26.10
C LEU A 57 -9.80 13.57 27.33
N SER A 58 -10.30 14.54 28.11
CA SER A 58 -9.64 15.03 29.32
C SER A 58 -9.47 13.94 30.38
N SER A 59 -10.49 13.12 30.57
CA SER A 59 -10.46 12.02 31.52
C SER A 59 -9.47 10.94 31.10
N LEU A 60 -9.38 10.65 29.79
CA LEU A 60 -8.36 9.72 29.26
C LEU A 60 -6.94 10.27 29.45
N ALA A 61 -6.73 11.56 29.20
CA ALA A 61 -5.44 12.20 29.42
C ALA A 61 -4.98 12.11 30.88
N ARG A 62 -5.89 12.31 31.85
CA ARG A 62 -5.58 12.13 33.28
C ARG A 62 -5.20 10.70 33.63
N LEU A 63 -5.98 9.72 33.17
CA LEU A 63 -5.67 8.30 33.38
C LEU A 63 -4.30 7.92 32.81
N TYR A 64 -4.00 8.45 31.62
CA TYR A 64 -2.71 8.25 30.97
C TYR A 64 -1.55 8.91 31.74
N ALA A 65 -1.76 10.13 32.23
CA ALA A 65 -0.79 10.84 33.06
C ALA A 65 -0.47 10.06 34.34
N ASP A 66 -1.50 9.54 35.00
CA ASP A 66 -1.36 8.79 36.26
C ASP A 66 -0.67 7.43 36.03
N GLU A 67 -1.09 6.66 35.01
CA GLU A 67 -0.54 5.33 34.74
C GLU A 67 0.93 5.39 34.29
N TYR A 68 1.29 6.36 33.44
CA TYR A 68 2.64 6.50 32.89
C TYR A 68 3.51 7.56 33.61
N ARG A 69 2.99 8.18 34.68
CA ARG A 69 3.68 9.22 35.49
C ARG A 69 4.20 10.38 34.64
N LEU A 70 3.32 10.97 33.85
CA LEU A 70 3.63 12.09 32.95
C LEU A 70 3.00 13.38 33.44
N ASP A 71 3.59 14.51 33.03
CA ASP A 71 2.92 15.80 33.15
C ASP A 71 1.60 15.80 32.35
N GLN A 72 0.60 16.53 32.85
CA GLN A 72 -0.75 16.58 32.27
C GLN A 72 -0.73 17.12 30.83
N GLY A 73 0.13 18.10 30.52
CA GLY A 73 0.26 18.65 29.17
C GLY A 73 0.77 17.60 28.17
N LYS A 74 1.84 16.89 28.56
CA LYS A 74 2.42 15.81 27.77
C LYS A 74 1.44 14.65 27.58
N ALA A 75 0.78 14.22 28.65
CA ALA A 75 -0.22 13.16 28.60
C ALA A 75 -1.41 13.53 27.69
N TRP A 76 -1.89 14.76 27.79
CA TRP A 76 -2.93 15.28 26.90
C TRP A 76 -2.50 15.26 25.44
N LEU A 77 -1.28 15.72 25.12
CA LEU A 77 -0.76 15.70 23.75
C LEU A 77 -0.65 14.27 23.21
N HIS A 78 -0.13 13.34 24.00
CA HIS A 78 -0.01 11.92 23.64
C HIS A 78 -1.38 11.30 23.32
N VAL A 79 -2.34 11.42 24.24
CA VAL A 79 -3.67 10.84 24.10
C VAL A 79 -4.42 11.50 22.94
N ARG A 80 -4.39 12.84 22.85
CA ARG A 80 -5.06 13.57 21.78
C ARG A 80 -4.54 13.18 20.40
N SER A 81 -3.23 13.10 20.23
CA SER A 81 -2.61 12.74 18.94
C SER A 81 -3.01 11.34 18.50
N PHE A 82 -2.93 10.37 19.42
CA PHE A 82 -3.30 8.99 19.14
C PHE A 82 -4.80 8.81 18.89
N VAL A 83 -5.66 9.42 19.71
CA VAL A 83 -7.12 9.37 19.54
C VAL A 83 -7.52 9.94 18.18
N ARG A 84 -6.91 11.05 17.78
CA ARG A 84 -7.19 11.70 16.51
C ARG A 84 -6.80 10.83 15.31
N ASP A 85 -5.63 10.19 15.35
CA ASP A 85 -5.23 9.21 14.32
C ASP A 85 -6.22 8.03 14.28
N ALA A 86 -6.54 7.43 15.43
CA ALA A 86 -7.53 6.36 15.51
C ALA A 86 -8.94 6.78 15.05
N MET A 87 -9.32 8.05 15.22
CA MET A 87 -10.57 8.62 14.69
C MET A 87 -10.52 8.75 13.17
N ALA A 88 -9.41 9.24 12.60
CA ALA A 88 -9.22 9.33 11.16
C ALA A 88 -9.32 7.96 10.47
N ARG A 89 -8.97 6.87 11.18
CA ARG A 89 -9.10 5.48 10.71
C ARG A 89 -10.43 4.81 11.03
N GLY A 90 -11.38 5.52 11.66
CA GLY A 90 -12.71 5.01 11.99
C GLY A 90 -12.76 3.97 13.12
N ILE A 91 -11.71 3.90 13.95
CA ILE A 91 -11.64 3.00 15.11
C ILE A 91 -12.16 3.70 16.37
N VAL A 92 -11.92 5.00 16.49
CA VAL A 92 -12.50 5.84 17.55
C VAL A 92 -13.54 6.77 16.94
N LEU A 93 -14.63 7.01 17.67
CA LEU A 93 -15.78 7.76 17.20
C LEU A 93 -16.15 8.82 18.24
N ALA A 94 -16.52 10.01 17.79
CA ALA A 94 -17.02 11.07 18.67
C ALA A 94 -18.50 10.90 19.05
N SER A 95 -19.17 9.89 18.51
CA SER A 95 -20.54 9.52 18.85
C SER A 95 -20.74 8.01 18.72
N PRO A 96 -21.72 7.41 19.40
CA PRO A 96 -22.05 6.01 19.19
C PRO A 96 -22.47 5.80 17.74
N SER A 97 -21.83 4.88 17.02
CA SER A 97 -22.31 4.43 15.73
C SER A 97 -22.79 2.98 15.82
N ARG A 98 -23.98 2.74 15.29
CA ARG A 98 -24.39 1.43 14.80
C ARG A 98 -24.80 1.64 13.35
N GLY A 99 -23.92 1.28 12.42
CA GLY A 99 -24.29 1.18 11.02
C GLY A 99 -25.49 0.21 10.87
N PRO A 100 -26.32 0.37 9.82
CA PRO A 100 -27.39 -0.57 9.56
C PRO A 100 -26.83 -1.99 9.42
N ALA A 101 -27.64 -2.98 9.82
CA ALA A 101 -27.26 -4.39 9.65
C ALA A 101 -26.99 -4.67 8.17
N TYR A 102 -25.93 -5.42 7.89
CA TYR A 102 -25.61 -5.84 6.53
C TYR A 102 -26.63 -6.88 6.06
N LEU A 103 -27.41 -6.55 5.03
CA LEU A 103 -28.49 -7.39 4.51
C LEU A 103 -28.03 -8.36 3.41
N GLY A 104 -26.72 -8.46 3.16
CA GLY A 104 -26.14 -9.36 2.18
C GLY A 104 -25.99 -8.75 0.78
N ARG A 105 -25.02 -9.26 0.01
CA ARG A 105 -24.61 -8.68 -1.28
C ARG A 105 -25.72 -8.43 -2.30
N GLY A 106 -26.77 -9.24 -2.33
CA GLY A 106 -27.91 -9.05 -3.23
C GLY A 106 -28.66 -7.73 -3.05
N ASN A 107 -28.62 -7.16 -1.85
CA ASN A 107 -29.24 -5.85 -1.54
C ASN A 107 -28.36 -4.66 -1.96
N HIS A 108 -27.07 -4.90 -2.23
CA HIS A 108 -26.09 -3.84 -2.45
C HIS A 108 -25.49 -3.83 -3.87
N LEU A 109 -25.54 -4.96 -4.58
CA LEU A 109 -24.95 -5.10 -5.91
C LEU A 109 -26.02 -5.21 -7.00
N ARG A 110 -25.67 -4.83 -8.23
CA ARG A 110 -26.47 -5.02 -9.45
C ARG A 110 -25.57 -5.64 -10.53
N PRO A 111 -26.05 -6.65 -11.29
CA PRO A 111 -25.27 -7.26 -12.39
C PRO A 111 -25.33 -6.35 -13.63
N GLU A 112 -24.57 -5.25 -13.59
CA GLU A 112 -24.59 -4.21 -14.63
C GLU A 112 -23.72 -4.57 -15.84
N ARG A 113 -22.55 -5.18 -15.56
CA ARG A 113 -21.53 -5.49 -16.56
C ARG A 113 -20.89 -6.85 -16.32
N LEU A 114 -20.75 -7.65 -17.37
CA LEU A 114 -19.99 -8.89 -17.34
C LEU A 114 -18.52 -8.53 -17.55
N LYS A 115 -17.71 -8.47 -16.49
CA LYS A 115 -16.30 -8.05 -16.57
C LYS A 115 -15.39 -9.16 -17.11
N GLU A 116 -15.67 -10.39 -16.71
CA GLU A 116 -14.87 -11.57 -17.00
C GLU A 116 -15.67 -12.63 -17.76
N PHE A 117 -15.01 -13.30 -18.71
CA PHE A 117 -15.63 -14.42 -19.40
C PHE A 117 -14.66 -15.59 -19.58
N TRP A 118 -14.99 -16.71 -18.96
CA TRP A 118 -14.26 -17.97 -19.04
C TRP A 118 -14.77 -18.80 -20.20
N VAL A 119 -13.85 -19.36 -20.99
CA VAL A 119 -14.16 -20.26 -22.09
C VAL A 119 -13.35 -21.54 -21.92
N HIS A 120 -14.04 -22.61 -21.54
CA HIS A 120 -13.51 -23.96 -21.55
C HIS A 120 -13.73 -24.55 -22.94
N LEU A 121 -12.66 -24.50 -23.74
CA LEU A 121 -12.72 -24.64 -25.20
C LEU A 121 -12.87 -26.09 -25.69
N THR A 122 -12.46 -27.06 -24.87
CA THR A 122 -12.39 -28.47 -25.25
C THR A 122 -12.27 -29.33 -24.01
N GLN A 123 -12.75 -30.57 -24.05
CA GLN A 123 -12.42 -31.61 -23.06
C GLN A 123 -11.24 -32.48 -23.50
N THR A 124 -10.78 -32.34 -24.75
CA THR A 124 -9.56 -32.99 -25.24
C THR A 124 -8.35 -32.42 -24.52
N CYS A 125 -7.56 -33.29 -23.90
CA CYS A 125 -6.28 -32.96 -23.31
C CYS A 125 -5.26 -34.01 -23.74
N ASN A 126 -4.03 -33.60 -24.03
CA ASN A 126 -2.95 -34.56 -24.31
C ASN A 126 -2.42 -35.25 -23.04
N LEU A 127 -2.97 -34.93 -21.86
CA LEU A 127 -2.64 -35.50 -20.54
C LEU A 127 -3.90 -36.05 -19.85
N SER A 128 -3.69 -36.86 -18.82
CA SER A 128 -4.76 -37.40 -17.95
C SER A 128 -4.41 -37.23 -16.46
N CYS A 129 -4.11 -35.99 -16.04
CA CYS A 129 -3.64 -35.71 -14.67
C CYS A 129 -4.55 -36.29 -13.59
N GLY A 130 -3.99 -36.90 -12.55
CA GLY A 130 -4.74 -37.64 -11.51
C GLY A 130 -5.74 -36.81 -10.71
N HIS A 131 -5.56 -35.48 -10.65
CA HIS A 131 -6.45 -34.57 -9.92
C HIS A 131 -7.41 -33.75 -10.77
N CYS A 132 -7.44 -33.96 -12.08
CA CYS A 132 -8.14 -33.06 -13.00
C CYS A 132 -9.61 -32.84 -12.62
N LEU A 133 -9.95 -31.57 -12.43
CA LEU A 133 -11.23 -31.10 -11.93
C LEU A 133 -12.44 -31.50 -12.80
N VAL A 134 -12.26 -31.46 -14.11
CA VAL A 134 -13.29 -31.73 -15.13
C VAL A 134 -13.06 -33.08 -15.85
N SER A 135 -12.14 -33.89 -15.33
CA SER A 135 -11.78 -35.21 -15.85
C SER A 135 -11.44 -35.22 -17.36
N SER A 136 -10.84 -34.16 -17.89
CA SER A 136 -10.38 -34.07 -19.29
C SER A 136 -9.31 -35.11 -19.62
N GLY A 137 -9.19 -35.50 -20.90
CA GLY A 137 -8.20 -36.47 -21.33
C GLY A 137 -8.11 -36.62 -22.86
N PRO A 138 -7.28 -37.53 -23.38
CA PRO A 138 -7.07 -37.68 -24.83
C PRO A 138 -8.34 -38.04 -25.61
N ALA A 139 -9.27 -38.74 -24.96
CA ALA A 139 -10.56 -39.12 -25.52
C ALA A 139 -11.67 -38.10 -25.24
N GLY A 140 -11.36 -36.95 -24.65
CA GLY A 140 -12.34 -35.92 -24.33
C GLY A 140 -12.91 -35.25 -25.58
N GLU A 141 -14.15 -34.77 -25.49
CA GLU A 141 -14.85 -34.09 -26.58
C GLU A 141 -14.10 -32.85 -27.08
N ARG A 142 -14.11 -32.62 -28.41
CA ARG A 142 -13.36 -31.52 -29.05
C ARG A 142 -13.95 -30.13 -28.80
N GLY A 143 -15.14 -30.04 -28.20
CA GLY A 143 -15.89 -28.80 -28.03
C GLY A 143 -16.66 -28.38 -29.27
N ARG A 144 -17.15 -27.14 -29.29
CA ARG A 144 -17.95 -26.58 -30.40
C ARG A 144 -17.04 -26.09 -31.55
N ASP A 145 -17.66 -25.73 -32.67
CA ASP A 145 -16.95 -25.14 -33.80
C ASP A 145 -16.41 -23.73 -33.49
N LYS A 146 -15.51 -23.24 -34.34
CA LYS A 146 -14.88 -21.93 -34.22
C LYS A 146 -15.88 -20.79 -34.14
N ASP A 147 -16.87 -20.79 -35.03
CA ASP A 147 -17.82 -19.69 -35.19
C ASP A 147 -18.71 -19.55 -33.97
N PHE A 148 -19.02 -20.65 -33.30
CA PHE A 148 -19.70 -20.66 -32.00
C PHE A 148 -18.93 -19.87 -30.94
N TYR A 149 -17.62 -20.13 -30.78
CA TYR A 149 -16.81 -19.42 -29.79
C TYR A 149 -16.59 -17.96 -30.17
N LEU A 150 -16.36 -17.66 -31.45
CA LEU A 150 -16.24 -16.27 -31.92
C LEU A 150 -17.50 -15.44 -31.63
N ARG A 151 -18.69 -16.03 -31.82
CA ARG A 151 -19.95 -15.37 -31.46
C ARG A 151 -20.06 -15.14 -29.95
N ALA A 152 -19.74 -16.16 -29.13
CA ALA A 152 -19.81 -16.03 -27.68
C ALA A 152 -18.83 -14.98 -27.13
N ILE A 153 -17.59 -14.91 -27.66
CA ILE A 153 -16.60 -13.89 -27.27
C ILE A 153 -17.10 -12.49 -27.60
N ARG A 154 -17.68 -12.30 -28.80
CA ARG A 154 -18.25 -11.02 -29.21
C ARG A 154 -19.41 -10.62 -28.30
N GLU A 155 -20.34 -11.52 -28.05
CA GLU A 155 -21.49 -11.25 -27.20
C GLU A 155 -21.07 -10.94 -25.75
N ALA A 156 -20.11 -11.68 -25.19
CA ALA A 156 -19.57 -11.37 -23.88
C ALA A 156 -18.93 -9.97 -23.82
N ARG A 157 -18.21 -9.58 -24.87
CA ARG A 157 -17.64 -8.22 -25.00
C ARG A 157 -18.71 -7.14 -25.09
N GLU A 158 -19.80 -7.37 -25.82
CA GLU A 158 -20.94 -6.46 -25.89
C GLU A 158 -21.62 -6.29 -24.52
N LEU A 159 -21.56 -7.32 -23.67
CA LEU A 159 -21.98 -7.26 -22.26
C LEU A 159 -20.93 -6.66 -21.32
N GLY A 160 -19.78 -6.27 -21.87
CA GLY A 160 -18.71 -5.55 -21.20
C GLY A 160 -17.47 -6.36 -20.85
N ALA A 161 -17.31 -7.60 -21.31
CA ALA A 161 -16.16 -8.41 -20.94
C ALA A 161 -14.86 -7.81 -21.50
N GLU A 162 -13.94 -7.47 -20.60
CA GLU A 162 -12.60 -7.00 -20.92
C GLU A 162 -11.55 -8.08 -20.64
N ARG A 163 -11.82 -8.99 -19.70
CA ARG A 163 -10.90 -10.07 -19.34
C ARG A 163 -11.46 -11.43 -19.76
N PHE A 164 -10.71 -12.12 -20.60
CA PHE A 164 -11.05 -13.44 -21.09
C PHE A 164 -10.11 -14.49 -20.51
N TYR A 165 -10.64 -15.68 -20.25
CA TYR A 165 -9.85 -16.82 -19.80
C TYR A 165 -10.08 -18.01 -20.72
N PHE A 166 -9.01 -18.53 -21.31
CA PHE A 166 -9.06 -19.76 -22.08
C PHE A 166 -8.52 -20.91 -21.25
N THR A 167 -9.36 -21.93 -21.11
CA THR A 167 -9.06 -23.18 -20.40
C THR A 167 -9.66 -24.35 -21.18
N GLY A 168 -9.64 -25.56 -20.62
CA GLY A 168 -10.08 -26.77 -21.30
C GLY A 168 -9.74 -28.04 -20.52
N GLY A 169 -9.64 -29.12 -21.29
CA GLY A 169 -8.46 -29.97 -21.24
C GLY A 169 -7.22 -29.13 -21.58
N GLU A 170 -6.69 -29.25 -22.79
CA GLU A 170 -5.57 -28.42 -23.24
C GLU A 170 -5.99 -27.52 -24.42
N PRO A 171 -6.10 -26.19 -24.25
CA PRO A 171 -6.53 -25.25 -25.30
C PRO A 171 -5.75 -25.42 -26.61
N PHE A 172 -4.43 -25.64 -26.53
CA PHE A 172 -3.56 -25.76 -27.70
C PHE A 172 -3.71 -27.09 -28.45
N THR A 173 -4.59 -28.01 -28.03
CA THR A 173 -4.96 -29.19 -28.86
C THR A 173 -5.88 -28.81 -30.02
N ARG A 174 -6.54 -27.65 -29.94
CA ARG A 174 -7.43 -27.17 -30.99
C ARG A 174 -6.65 -26.61 -32.19
N PRO A 175 -7.09 -26.88 -33.44
CA PRO A 175 -6.46 -26.32 -34.63
C PRO A 175 -6.71 -24.81 -34.82
N ASP A 176 -7.84 -24.30 -34.31
CA ASP A 176 -8.31 -22.92 -34.48
C ASP A 176 -7.95 -21.98 -33.31
N ILE A 177 -7.13 -22.44 -32.35
CA ILE A 177 -6.85 -21.72 -31.10
C ILE A 177 -6.32 -20.30 -31.32
N PHE A 178 -5.42 -20.08 -32.28
CA PHE A 178 -4.82 -18.77 -32.51
C PHE A 178 -5.80 -17.75 -33.10
N GLU A 179 -6.82 -18.19 -33.84
CA GLU A 179 -7.91 -17.30 -34.29
C GLU A 179 -8.74 -16.84 -33.09
N LEU A 180 -9.07 -17.77 -32.18
CA LEU A 180 -9.82 -17.46 -30.96
C LEU A 180 -9.02 -16.54 -30.03
N ILE A 181 -7.71 -16.73 -29.91
CA ILE A 181 -6.82 -15.87 -29.10
C ILE A 181 -6.87 -14.43 -29.62
N ARG A 182 -6.71 -14.25 -30.93
CA ARG A 182 -6.76 -12.91 -31.55
C ARG A 182 -8.12 -12.27 -31.36
N ALA A 183 -9.20 -13.05 -31.48
CA ALA A 183 -10.54 -12.58 -31.23
C ALA A 183 -10.71 -12.13 -29.77
N ALA A 184 -10.30 -12.92 -28.77
CA ALA A 184 -10.45 -12.55 -27.37
C ALA A 184 -9.59 -11.33 -26.96
N ALA A 185 -8.38 -11.20 -27.51
CA ALA A 185 -7.48 -10.07 -27.26
C ALA A 185 -7.78 -8.80 -28.10
N GLU A 186 -8.87 -8.81 -28.86
CA GLU A 186 -9.32 -7.67 -29.66
C GLU A 186 -9.94 -6.58 -28.78
N GLY A 187 -9.54 -5.33 -29.00
CA GLY A 187 -9.97 -4.16 -28.22
C GLY A 187 -8.85 -3.59 -27.36
N GLU A 188 -8.90 -2.29 -27.06
CA GLU A 188 -7.79 -1.59 -26.37
C GLU A 188 -7.54 -2.12 -24.95
N LYS A 189 -8.62 -2.44 -24.22
CA LYS A 189 -8.59 -2.89 -22.83
C LYS A 189 -8.63 -4.42 -22.66
N ALA A 190 -8.63 -5.16 -23.77
CA ALA A 190 -8.81 -6.61 -23.71
C ALA A 190 -7.56 -7.31 -23.18
N GLU A 191 -7.73 -8.15 -22.16
CA GLU A 191 -6.72 -9.07 -21.65
C GLU A 191 -7.20 -10.53 -21.82
N LEU A 192 -6.29 -11.40 -22.22
CA LEU A 192 -6.52 -12.85 -22.32
C LEU A 192 -5.51 -13.60 -21.47
N ILE A 193 -6.02 -14.41 -20.54
CA ILE A 193 -5.23 -15.33 -19.74
C ILE A 193 -5.47 -16.75 -20.26
N ILE A 194 -4.41 -17.48 -20.59
CA ILE A 194 -4.51 -18.85 -21.08
C ILE A 194 -3.92 -19.82 -20.06
N LEU A 195 -4.74 -20.77 -19.61
CA LEU A 195 -4.34 -21.87 -18.72
C LEU A 195 -3.89 -23.05 -19.59
N THR A 196 -2.66 -23.53 -19.39
CA THR A 196 -2.06 -24.55 -20.25
C THR A 196 -1.08 -25.45 -19.50
N ASN A 197 -0.90 -26.68 -19.99
CA ASN A 197 0.19 -27.56 -19.57
C ASN A 197 1.52 -27.25 -20.29
N ALA A 198 1.54 -26.33 -21.25
CA ALA A 198 2.70 -25.85 -22.00
C ALA A 198 3.50 -26.92 -22.78
N THR A 199 2.95 -28.13 -22.99
CA THR A 199 3.70 -29.23 -23.61
C THR A 199 3.72 -29.22 -25.15
N LEU A 200 3.05 -28.25 -25.79
CA LEU A 200 2.79 -28.25 -27.24
C LEU A 200 3.46 -27.10 -28.01
N PHE A 201 4.38 -26.34 -27.39
CA PHE A 201 4.97 -25.13 -27.99
C PHE A 201 6.18 -25.44 -28.89
N GLN A 202 5.92 -26.14 -29.99
CA GLN A 202 6.91 -26.51 -30.99
C GLN A 202 6.34 -26.36 -32.41
N GLY A 203 7.21 -26.28 -33.42
CA GLY A 203 6.82 -26.19 -34.83
C GLY A 203 5.89 -25.01 -35.11
N GLU A 204 4.80 -25.26 -35.84
CA GLU A 204 3.83 -24.22 -36.24
C GLU A 204 3.24 -23.45 -35.05
N LYS A 205 3.01 -24.10 -33.90
CA LYS A 205 2.46 -23.43 -32.72
C LYS A 205 3.44 -22.41 -32.14
N LEU A 206 4.74 -22.71 -32.17
CA LEU A 206 5.76 -21.77 -31.73
C LEU A 206 5.82 -20.54 -32.64
N GLU A 207 5.74 -20.73 -33.96
CA GLU A 207 5.70 -19.61 -34.90
C GLU A 207 4.45 -18.75 -34.72
N ASN A 208 3.29 -19.36 -34.49
CA ASN A 208 2.06 -18.63 -34.22
C ASN A 208 2.09 -17.85 -32.89
N LEU A 209 2.73 -18.38 -31.84
CA LEU A 209 2.93 -17.67 -30.56
C LEU A 209 3.72 -16.38 -30.76
N LYS A 210 4.74 -16.37 -31.63
CA LYS A 210 5.56 -15.18 -31.91
C LYS A 210 4.73 -14.02 -32.47
N GLY A 211 3.55 -14.26 -33.03
CA GLY A 211 2.66 -13.24 -33.58
C GLY A 211 1.66 -12.64 -32.59
N LEU A 212 1.63 -13.07 -31.32
CA LEU A 212 0.64 -12.60 -30.33
C LEU A 212 1.08 -11.33 -29.61
N ASP A 213 0.13 -10.53 -29.11
CA ASP A 213 0.44 -9.32 -28.33
C ASP A 213 0.86 -9.68 -26.89
N ARG A 214 2.12 -9.42 -26.54
CA ARG A 214 2.71 -9.75 -25.22
C ARG A 214 2.10 -8.94 -24.07
N LYS A 215 1.48 -7.80 -24.37
CA LYS A 215 0.84 -6.95 -23.34
C LYS A 215 -0.55 -7.46 -22.98
N LYS A 216 -1.20 -8.19 -23.88
CA LYS A 216 -2.59 -8.63 -23.73
C LYS A 216 -2.72 -10.10 -23.39
N VAL A 217 -1.80 -10.93 -23.88
CA VAL A 217 -1.85 -12.38 -23.66
C VAL A 217 -0.90 -12.78 -22.55
N LYS A 218 -1.46 -13.41 -21.51
CA LYS A 218 -0.74 -13.92 -20.33
C LYS A 218 -0.94 -15.42 -20.21
N PHE A 219 0.00 -16.12 -19.60
CA PHE A 219 -0.05 -17.58 -19.48
C PHE A 219 0.06 -18.04 -18.03
N GLN A 220 -0.88 -18.91 -17.63
CA GLN A 220 -0.80 -19.69 -16.41
C GLN A 220 -0.39 -21.11 -16.77
N VAL A 221 0.84 -21.48 -16.41
CA VAL A 221 1.42 -22.79 -16.73
C VAL A 221 1.33 -23.70 -15.52
N SER A 222 0.74 -24.88 -15.73
CA SER A 222 0.43 -25.81 -14.65
C SER A 222 1.50 -26.90 -14.47
N LEU A 223 2.14 -26.95 -13.29
CA LEU A 223 3.22 -27.89 -12.94
C LEU A 223 3.19 -28.15 -11.43
N ASP A 224 2.96 -29.41 -11.01
CA ASP A 224 2.60 -29.74 -9.60
C ASP A 224 3.76 -30.29 -8.77
N GLY A 225 4.99 -30.24 -9.26
CA GLY A 225 6.17 -30.68 -8.50
C GLY A 225 7.41 -30.03 -9.07
N THR A 226 8.40 -29.74 -8.23
CA THR A 226 9.62 -29.04 -8.71
C THR A 226 10.65 -29.97 -9.35
N THR A 227 10.34 -31.27 -9.36
CA THR A 227 11.10 -32.35 -9.97
C THR A 227 10.20 -33.24 -10.82
N ALA A 228 10.82 -33.97 -11.75
CA ALA A 228 10.13 -34.95 -12.58
C ALA A 228 9.46 -36.05 -11.73
N GLY A 229 10.09 -36.52 -10.65
CA GLY A 229 9.54 -37.56 -9.78
C GLY A 229 8.16 -37.21 -9.24
N THR A 230 8.02 -36.02 -8.65
CA THR A 230 6.75 -35.56 -8.09
C THR A 230 5.75 -35.18 -9.18
N ASN A 231 6.15 -34.32 -10.12
CA ASN A 231 5.22 -33.83 -11.14
C ASN A 231 4.69 -34.96 -12.03
N ASP A 232 5.55 -35.87 -12.49
CA ASP A 232 5.17 -36.91 -13.44
C ASP A 232 4.31 -37.99 -12.78
N SER A 233 4.43 -38.19 -11.46
CA SER A 233 3.53 -39.07 -10.70
C SER A 233 2.07 -38.57 -10.73
N ILE A 234 1.88 -37.25 -10.89
CA ILE A 234 0.58 -36.59 -10.91
C ILE A 234 0.09 -36.39 -12.36
N ARG A 235 0.96 -35.89 -13.24
CA ARG A 235 0.60 -35.41 -14.59
C ARG A 235 0.95 -36.37 -15.71
N GLY A 236 1.75 -37.40 -15.44
CA GLY A 236 2.20 -38.39 -16.40
C GLY A 236 3.69 -38.27 -16.75
N ARG A 237 4.26 -39.37 -17.26
CA ARG A 237 5.70 -39.50 -17.54
C ARG A 237 6.21 -38.49 -18.57
N GLY A 238 7.31 -37.82 -18.26
CA GLY A 238 8.02 -36.88 -19.12
C GLY A 238 7.31 -35.52 -19.28
N VAL A 239 6.32 -35.23 -18.43
CA VAL A 239 5.58 -33.97 -18.50
C VAL A 239 6.38 -32.83 -17.90
N PHE A 240 7.11 -33.07 -16.80
CA PHE A 240 7.91 -32.05 -16.12
C PHE A 240 8.88 -31.34 -17.07
N GLU A 241 9.67 -32.10 -17.82
CA GLU A 241 10.65 -31.56 -18.76
C GLU A 241 9.98 -30.79 -19.90
N LYS A 242 8.88 -31.33 -20.46
CA LYS A 242 8.15 -30.68 -21.55
C LYS A 242 7.51 -29.37 -21.11
N THR A 243 6.83 -29.38 -19.96
CA THR A 243 6.18 -28.19 -19.41
C THR A 243 7.22 -27.15 -19.00
N SER A 244 8.35 -27.56 -18.41
CA SER A 244 9.46 -26.65 -18.08
C SER A 244 10.06 -25.98 -19.32
N GLY A 245 10.30 -26.75 -20.39
CA GLY A 245 10.76 -26.22 -21.67
C GLY A 245 9.75 -25.28 -22.32
N GLY A 246 8.46 -25.61 -22.26
CA GLY A 246 7.37 -24.78 -22.76
C GLY A 246 7.22 -23.46 -22.00
N LEU A 247 7.28 -23.49 -20.68
CA LEU A 247 7.27 -22.28 -19.84
C LEU A 247 8.46 -21.39 -20.16
N LYS A 248 9.66 -21.96 -20.23
CA LYS A 248 10.86 -21.22 -20.61
C LYS A 248 10.72 -20.58 -21.99
N THR A 249 10.14 -21.30 -22.95
CA THR A 249 9.87 -20.77 -24.30
C THR A 249 8.94 -19.56 -24.25
N LEU A 250 7.86 -19.61 -23.46
CA LEU A 250 6.94 -18.47 -23.29
C LEU A 250 7.65 -17.27 -22.65
N ALA A 251 8.44 -17.51 -21.60
CA ALA A 251 9.19 -16.46 -20.91
C ALA A 251 10.24 -15.81 -21.84
N ASP A 252 11.00 -16.61 -22.59
CA ASP A 252 12.00 -16.13 -23.55
C ASP A 252 11.37 -15.32 -24.71
N LEU A 253 10.09 -15.57 -25.04
CA LEU A 253 9.30 -14.78 -25.99
C LEU A 253 8.73 -13.47 -25.41
N GLY A 254 8.98 -13.21 -24.12
CA GLY A 254 8.58 -12.00 -23.41
C GLY A 254 7.13 -11.98 -22.91
N PHE A 255 6.46 -13.14 -22.82
CA PHE A 255 5.13 -13.21 -22.23
C PHE A 255 5.19 -13.16 -20.71
N GLU A 256 4.16 -12.57 -20.10
CA GLU A 256 3.94 -12.68 -18.67
C GLU A 256 3.43 -14.08 -18.33
N THR A 257 4.22 -14.79 -17.52
CA THR A 257 3.97 -16.19 -17.17
C THR A 257 3.93 -16.38 -15.66
N SER A 258 2.99 -17.24 -15.23
CA SER A 258 2.85 -17.69 -13.85
C SER A 258 2.95 -19.21 -13.78
N LEU A 259 3.61 -19.70 -12.75
CA LEU A 259 3.68 -21.13 -12.45
C LEU A 259 2.63 -21.50 -11.40
N THR A 260 1.76 -22.47 -11.71
CA THR A 260 0.66 -22.85 -10.82
C THR A 260 0.70 -24.33 -10.48
N ALA A 261 0.53 -24.63 -9.19
CA ALA A 261 0.49 -25.98 -8.65
C ALA A 261 -0.76 -26.20 -7.79
N VAL A 262 -1.39 -27.37 -7.88
CA VAL A 262 -2.41 -27.80 -6.93
C VAL A 262 -1.72 -28.35 -5.68
N ALA A 263 -2.01 -27.77 -4.52
CA ALA A 263 -1.38 -28.18 -3.26
C ALA A 263 -2.04 -29.44 -2.68
N ALA A 264 -1.44 -30.61 -2.92
CA ALA A 264 -1.93 -31.90 -2.44
C ALA A 264 -0.94 -32.51 -1.43
N LYS A 265 -1.37 -33.47 -0.59
CA LYS A 265 -0.42 -34.07 0.37
C LYS A 265 0.80 -34.70 -0.31
N ALA A 266 0.63 -35.24 -1.52
CA ALA A 266 1.68 -35.92 -2.27
C ALA A 266 2.84 -35.00 -2.71
N ASN A 267 2.61 -33.70 -2.87
CA ASN A 267 3.63 -32.74 -3.33
C ASN A 267 3.97 -31.66 -2.29
N LEU A 268 3.23 -31.58 -1.18
CA LEU A 268 3.28 -30.47 -0.23
C LEU A 268 4.70 -30.12 0.24
N ASN A 269 5.53 -31.13 0.50
CA ASN A 269 6.89 -30.97 1.05
C ASN A 269 7.89 -30.34 0.07
N GLU A 270 7.57 -30.28 -1.21
CA GLU A 270 8.46 -29.77 -2.27
C GLU A 270 8.01 -28.41 -2.79
N LEU A 271 6.75 -28.03 -2.57
CA LEU A 271 6.18 -26.80 -3.15
C LEU A 271 6.81 -25.51 -2.60
N GLU A 272 7.61 -25.55 -1.51
CA GLU A 272 8.39 -24.40 -1.05
C GLU A 272 9.47 -23.94 -2.05
N ASP A 273 9.92 -24.86 -2.92
CA ASP A 273 10.90 -24.61 -3.97
C ASP A 273 10.28 -24.09 -5.28
N LEU A 274 8.95 -23.99 -5.36
CA LEU A 274 8.23 -23.53 -6.54
C LEU A 274 8.68 -22.13 -7.01
N PRO A 275 8.93 -21.14 -6.12
CA PRO A 275 9.49 -19.85 -6.53
C PRO A 275 10.89 -19.96 -7.16
N ALA A 276 11.73 -20.86 -6.68
CA ALA A 276 13.07 -21.08 -7.24
C ALA A 276 12.97 -21.64 -8.66
N LEU A 277 12.07 -22.60 -8.88
CA LEU A 277 11.78 -23.13 -10.21
C LEU A 277 11.19 -22.07 -11.14
N ALA A 278 10.22 -21.28 -10.66
CA ALA A 278 9.62 -20.18 -11.42
C ALA A 278 10.68 -19.19 -11.90
N LYS A 279 11.56 -18.72 -11.00
CA LYS A 279 12.67 -17.83 -11.34
C LYS A 279 13.61 -18.45 -12.37
N LYS A 280 13.98 -19.72 -12.19
CA LYS A 280 14.86 -20.46 -13.13
C LYS A 280 14.25 -20.54 -14.53
N LEU A 281 12.94 -20.70 -14.63
CA LEU A 281 12.21 -20.84 -15.90
C LEU A 281 11.73 -19.51 -16.48
N GLY A 282 11.97 -18.39 -15.79
CA GLY A 282 11.58 -17.04 -16.25
C GLY A 282 10.13 -16.65 -15.96
N ALA A 283 9.43 -17.38 -15.08
CA ALA A 283 8.11 -16.99 -14.61
C ALA A 283 8.19 -15.85 -13.59
N LYS A 284 7.25 -14.90 -13.69
CA LYS A 284 7.18 -13.73 -12.80
C LYS A 284 6.52 -14.05 -11.46
N SER A 285 5.59 -15.00 -11.46
CA SER A 285 4.78 -15.32 -10.30
C SER A 285 4.56 -16.81 -10.09
N VAL A 286 4.20 -17.17 -8.86
CA VAL A 286 3.72 -18.49 -8.47
C VAL A 286 2.33 -18.40 -7.84
N HIS A 287 1.54 -19.45 -8.01
CA HIS A 287 0.22 -19.61 -7.39
C HIS A 287 -0.02 -21.03 -6.93
N LEU A 288 -0.53 -21.15 -5.72
CA LEU A 288 -1.00 -22.40 -5.14
C LEU A 288 -2.51 -22.46 -5.25
N MET A 289 -3.01 -23.46 -5.96
CA MET A 289 -4.44 -23.77 -5.95
C MET A 289 -4.77 -24.66 -4.75
N TRP A 290 -5.67 -24.20 -3.89
CA TRP A 290 -6.29 -25.07 -2.90
C TRP A 290 -7.16 -26.13 -3.58
N PRO A 291 -7.02 -27.42 -3.22
CA PRO A 291 -7.72 -28.50 -3.90
C PRO A 291 -9.25 -28.40 -3.87
N HIS A 292 -9.89 -28.76 -4.98
CA HIS A 292 -11.34 -28.91 -5.05
C HIS A 292 -11.74 -30.38 -4.83
N LYS A 293 -12.86 -30.62 -4.12
CA LYS A 293 -13.44 -31.96 -3.93
C LYS A 293 -14.31 -32.38 -5.13
N ARG A 294 -13.69 -32.51 -6.31
CA ARG A 294 -14.39 -32.79 -7.57
C ARG A 294 -13.48 -33.39 -8.64
N GLY A 295 -14.06 -34.20 -9.53
CA GLY A 295 -13.37 -34.75 -10.71
C GLY A 295 -12.60 -36.01 -10.33
N ARG A 296 -11.45 -36.25 -10.98
CA ARG A 296 -10.68 -37.49 -10.81
C ARG A 296 -10.19 -37.75 -9.39
N VAL A 297 -10.08 -36.73 -8.54
CA VAL A 297 -9.75 -36.90 -7.11
C VAL A 297 -10.79 -37.75 -6.36
N LEU A 298 -12.04 -37.78 -6.83
CA LEU A 298 -13.11 -38.61 -6.27
C LEU A 298 -13.15 -40.02 -6.86
N GLU A 299 -12.67 -40.17 -8.10
CA GLU A 299 -12.67 -41.44 -8.83
C GLU A 299 -11.58 -42.39 -8.30
N GLY A 300 -10.46 -41.86 -7.82
CA GLY A 300 -9.25 -42.62 -7.47
C GLY A 300 -9.18 -43.18 -6.05
N GLY A 301 -10.16 -42.94 -5.18
CA GLY A 301 -10.13 -43.46 -3.80
C GLY A 301 -8.90 -43.01 -3.00
N HIS A 302 -8.50 -41.74 -3.12
CA HIS A 302 -7.36 -41.15 -2.42
C HIS A 302 -7.80 -40.45 -1.11
N PRO A 303 -7.91 -41.16 0.03
CA PRO A 303 -8.35 -40.55 1.29
C PRO A 303 -7.40 -39.45 1.78
N ASP A 304 -6.14 -39.46 1.35
CA ASP A 304 -5.08 -38.55 1.75
C ASP A 304 -4.76 -37.46 0.71
N PHE A 305 -5.66 -37.13 -0.23
CA PHE A 305 -5.36 -36.08 -1.22
C PHE A 305 -5.31 -34.67 -0.61
N PHE A 306 -6.24 -34.36 0.29
CA PHE A 306 -6.49 -33.02 0.80
C PHE A 306 -5.59 -32.71 2.03
N PRO A 307 -4.73 -31.68 1.97
CA PRO A 307 -4.01 -31.22 3.15
C PRO A 307 -4.93 -30.52 4.15
N SER A 308 -4.54 -30.50 5.41
CA SER A 308 -5.18 -29.73 6.46
C SER A 308 -4.87 -28.22 6.33
N ASN A 309 -5.68 -27.38 6.98
CA ASN A 309 -5.42 -25.93 7.04
C ASN A 309 -4.05 -25.59 7.63
N GLY A 310 -3.58 -26.35 8.62
CA GLY A 310 -2.25 -26.14 9.23
C GLY A 310 -1.11 -26.44 8.26
N GLU A 311 -1.21 -27.54 7.52
CA GLU A 311 -0.26 -27.93 6.48
C GLU A 311 -0.19 -26.90 5.35
N LEU A 312 -1.35 -26.42 4.87
CA LEU A 312 -1.39 -25.37 3.83
C LEU A 312 -0.85 -24.03 4.33
N LEU A 313 -1.11 -23.67 5.60
CA LEU A 313 -0.60 -22.44 6.20
C LEU A 313 0.92 -22.46 6.30
N GLU A 314 1.49 -23.59 6.74
CA GLU A 314 2.94 -23.76 6.81
C GLU A 314 3.59 -23.66 5.42
N LEU A 315 3.00 -24.33 4.43
CA LEU A 315 3.45 -24.25 3.04
C LEU A 315 3.39 -22.81 2.52
N ALA A 316 2.26 -22.12 2.69
CA ALA A 316 2.10 -20.74 2.23
C ALA A 316 3.14 -19.79 2.86
N ARG A 317 3.45 -19.96 4.15
CA ARG A 317 4.53 -19.21 4.83
C ARG A 317 5.91 -19.51 4.25
N LYS A 318 6.21 -20.78 3.95
CA LYS A 318 7.48 -21.20 3.31
C LYS A 318 7.61 -20.61 1.91
N VAL A 319 6.59 -20.74 1.07
CA VAL A 319 6.54 -20.17 -0.28
C VAL A 319 6.66 -18.66 -0.24
N LYS A 320 5.94 -17.96 0.64
CA LYS A 320 6.04 -16.50 0.82
C LYS A 320 7.48 -16.05 1.13
N ARG A 321 8.19 -16.74 2.04
CA ARG A 321 9.60 -16.43 2.34
C ARG A 321 10.52 -16.68 1.14
N SER A 322 10.36 -17.83 0.48
CA SER A 322 11.13 -18.20 -0.71
C SER A 322 10.93 -17.19 -1.86
N ALA A 323 9.67 -16.86 -2.16
CA ALA A 323 9.28 -15.89 -3.17
C ALA A 323 9.86 -14.49 -2.90
N ARG A 324 9.73 -13.98 -1.66
CA ARG A 324 10.32 -12.70 -1.25
C ARG A 324 11.83 -12.66 -1.43
N ASN A 325 12.55 -13.71 -1.04
CA ASN A 325 14.01 -13.78 -1.16
C ASN A 325 14.47 -13.82 -2.62
N LEU A 326 13.66 -14.40 -3.50
CA LEU A 326 13.99 -14.58 -4.91
C LEU A 326 13.49 -13.46 -5.81
N GLY A 327 12.62 -12.58 -5.31
CA GLY A 327 11.97 -11.53 -6.10
C GLY A 327 10.89 -12.06 -7.05
N VAL A 328 10.21 -13.16 -6.66
CA VAL A 328 9.10 -13.75 -7.41
C VAL A 328 7.80 -13.37 -6.71
N VAL A 329 6.75 -13.04 -7.47
CA VAL A 329 5.44 -12.69 -6.90
C VAL A 329 4.72 -13.97 -6.42
N PHE A 330 4.23 -13.96 -5.18
CA PHE A 330 3.35 -15.03 -4.69
C PHE A 330 1.89 -14.54 -4.71
N ASP A 331 1.15 -14.95 -5.74
CA ASP A 331 -0.17 -14.39 -6.06
C ASP A 331 -1.18 -14.54 -4.90
N ASN A 332 -1.24 -15.70 -4.26
CA ASN A 332 -2.16 -15.94 -3.14
C ASN A 332 -2.02 -14.88 -2.03
N VAL A 333 -0.79 -14.46 -1.74
CA VAL A 333 -0.49 -13.47 -0.68
C VAL A 333 -0.75 -12.06 -1.16
N GLU A 334 -0.33 -11.70 -2.37
CA GLU A 334 -0.55 -10.36 -2.90
C GLU A 334 -2.04 -10.06 -3.12
N SER A 335 -2.82 -11.03 -3.62
CA SER A 335 -4.28 -10.96 -3.73
C SER A 335 -4.99 -10.80 -2.38
N LEU A 336 -4.45 -11.40 -1.31
CA LEU A 336 -4.96 -11.16 0.05
C LEU A 336 -4.56 -9.78 0.57
N LYS A 337 -3.31 -9.35 0.31
CA LYS A 337 -2.77 -8.08 0.78
C LYS A 337 -3.55 -6.88 0.26
N THR A 338 -3.99 -6.90 -1.00
CA THR A 338 -4.83 -5.84 -1.58
C THR A 338 -6.18 -5.69 -0.88
N ARG A 339 -6.71 -6.78 -0.30
CA ARG A 339 -7.94 -6.76 0.51
C ARG A 339 -7.68 -6.32 1.94
N VAL A 340 -6.66 -6.90 2.57
CA VAL A 340 -6.29 -6.61 3.97
C VAL A 340 -5.91 -5.15 4.14
N ASN A 341 -5.16 -4.58 3.19
CA ASN A 341 -4.73 -3.19 3.23
C ASN A 341 -5.51 -2.30 2.24
N GLY A 342 -6.67 -2.75 1.77
CA GLY A 342 -7.48 -2.03 0.80
C GLY A 342 -8.22 -0.83 1.40
N ARG A 343 -9.20 -0.30 0.64
CA ARG A 343 -10.07 0.79 1.08
C ARG A 343 -10.78 0.44 2.41
N PRO A 344 -10.72 1.30 3.44
CA PRO A 344 -11.54 1.16 4.63
C PRO A 344 -13.04 1.06 4.30
N ASN A 345 -13.79 0.34 5.11
CA ASN A 345 -15.25 0.12 4.98
C ASN A 345 -15.69 -0.81 3.84
N VAL A 346 -14.77 -1.45 3.11
CA VAL A 346 -15.11 -2.43 2.06
C VAL A 346 -15.51 -3.76 2.66
N LYS A 347 -16.67 -4.27 2.26
CA LYS A 347 -17.14 -5.60 2.65
C LYS A 347 -16.98 -6.56 1.49
N TYR A 348 -16.03 -7.49 1.55
CA TYR A 348 -16.02 -8.59 0.58
C TYR A 348 -17.10 -9.61 0.96
N ASP A 349 -17.88 -10.05 -0.02
CA ASP A 349 -18.95 -11.02 0.16
C ASP A 349 -19.00 -12.00 -1.02
N LEU A 350 -18.37 -13.16 -0.79
CA LEU A 350 -18.28 -14.30 -1.70
C LEU A 350 -17.73 -13.94 -3.09
N GLY A 351 -17.68 -14.90 -4.00
CA GLY A 351 -17.07 -14.72 -5.32
C GLY A 351 -17.95 -14.02 -6.37
N ASN A 352 -17.32 -13.61 -7.47
CA ASN A 352 -17.92 -12.84 -8.57
C ASN A 352 -18.81 -13.65 -9.55
N GLN A 353 -18.99 -14.94 -9.29
CA GLN A 353 -19.75 -15.85 -10.14
C GLN A 353 -21.21 -15.38 -10.29
N CYS A 354 -21.71 -15.40 -11.52
CA CYS A 354 -23.04 -14.90 -11.90
C CYS A 354 -23.27 -13.38 -11.65
N TRP A 355 -22.29 -12.65 -11.13
CA TRP A 355 -22.33 -11.21 -10.97
C TRP A 355 -21.56 -10.52 -12.08
N GLU A 356 -20.26 -10.79 -12.15
CA GLU A 356 -19.34 -10.14 -13.09
C GLU A 356 -18.57 -11.17 -13.92
N SER A 357 -18.77 -12.46 -13.65
CA SER A 357 -18.07 -13.57 -14.29
C SER A 357 -19.01 -14.73 -14.61
N LEU A 358 -18.77 -15.37 -15.74
CA LEU A 358 -19.42 -16.59 -16.22
C LEU A 358 -18.43 -17.50 -16.93
N CYS A 359 -18.75 -18.79 -17.02
CA CYS A 359 -17.99 -19.77 -17.78
C CYS A 359 -18.82 -20.47 -18.85
N LEU A 360 -18.37 -20.40 -20.10
CA LEU A 360 -18.86 -21.22 -21.20
C LEU A 360 -18.09 -22.53 -21.26
N TYR A 361 -18.81 -23.64 -21.23
CA TYR A 361 -18.25 -24.99 -21.29
C TYR A 361 -18.21 -25.54 -22.72
N ALA A 362 -17.40 -26.58 -22.92
CA ALA A 362 -17.18 -27.21 -24.22
C ALA A 362 -18.46 -27.78 -24.86
N ASP A 363 -19.48 -28.10 -24.06
CA ASP A 363 -20.78 -28.60 -24.54
C ASP A 363 -21.75 -27.47 -24.97
N GLY A 364 -21.34 -26.21 -24.82
CA GLY A 364 -22.11 -25.01 -25.14
C GLY A 364 -23.01 -24.51 -24.00
N ARG A 365 -22.91 -25.05 -22.78
CA ARG A 365 -23.62 -24.55 -21.60
C ARG A 365 -22.84 -23.49 -20.83
N LEU A 366 -23.58 -22.56 -20.21
CA LEU A 366 -23.03 -21.58 -19.28
C LEU A 366 -23.09 -22.10 -17.84
N TYR A 367 -22.08 -21.76 -17.07
CA TYR A 367 -21.89 -22.12 -15.67
C TYR A 367 -21.45 -20.89 -14.85
N PRO A 368 -21.64 -20.90 -13.52
CA PRO A 368 -21.19 -19.79 -12.67
C PRO A 368 -19.69 -19.54 -12.78
N SER A 369 -18.88 -20.59 -13.00
CA SER A 369 -17.42 -20.50 -13.08
C SER A 369 -16.79 -21.72 -13.76
N ALA A 370 -15.48 -21.64 -14.03
CA ALA A 370 -14.71 -22.77 -14.56
C ALA A 370 -14.70 -23.99 -13.62
N ALA A 371 -14.73 -23.78 -12.30
CA ALA A 371 -14.75 -24.86 -11.33
C ALA A 371 -16.11 -25.58 -11.24
N THR A 372 -17.19 -24.93 -11.66
CA THR A 372 -18.55 -25.50 -11.73
C THR A 372 -18.87 -26.08 -13.11
N ALA A 373 -18.09 -25.73 -14.13
CA ALA A 373 -18.29 -26.15 -15.51
C ALA A 373 -18.36 -27.68 -15.68
N GLY A 374 -19.33 -28.15 -16.49
CA GLY A 374 -19.57 -29.59 -16.71
C GLY A 374 -20.32 -30.32 -15.59
N HIS A 375 -20.75 -29.66 -14.52
CA HIS A 375 -21.60 -30.25 -13.48
C HIS A 375 -23.08 -29.90 -13.74
N ALA A 376 -23.85 -30.84 -14.26
CA ALA A 376 -25.20 -30.58 -14.80
C ALA A 376 -26.15 -29.80 -13.86
N PRO A 377 -26.22 -30.05 -12.53
CA PRO A 377 -27.06 -29.27 -11.60
C PRO A 377 -26.71 -27.78 -11.52
N LEU A 378 -25.51 -27.39 -11.95
CA LEU A 378 -25.02 -26.01 -11.92
C LEU A 378 -25.01 -25.34 -13.31
N SER A 379 -25.73 -25.88 -14.28
CA SER A 379 -25.91 -25.25 -15.59
C SER A 379 -26.89 -24.09 -15.53
N LEU A 380 -26.52 -22.92 -16.05
CA LEU A 380 -27.44 -21.79 -16.26
C LEU A 380 -28.33 -22.01 -17.50
N GLY A 381 -27.88 -22.85 -18.43
CA GLY A 381 -28.57 -23.12 -19.70
C GLY A 381 -27.57 -23.31 -20.84
N ARG A 382 -28.08 -23.61 -22.05
CA ARG A 382 -27.27 -23.85 -23.25
C ARG A 382 -27.40 -22.68 -24.21
N LEU A 383 -26.30 -22.25 -24.82
CA LEU A 383 -26.30 -21.31 -25.94
C LEU A 383 -26.76 -22.05 -27.21
N ASN A 384 -28.06 -22.18 -27.42
CA ASN A 384 -28.70 -22.81 -28.58
C ASN A 384 -29.60 -21.83 -29.35
N GLY A 385 -29.15 -20.59 -29.52
CA GLY A 385 -29.91 -19.50 -30.15
C GLY A 385 -30.41 -18.46 -29.14
N GLN A 386 -30.41 -18.79 -27.85
CA GLN A 386 -30.47 -17.80 -26.76
C GLN A 386 -29.11 -17.13 -26.57
N GLY A 387 -29.12 -15.82 -26.28
CA GLY A 387 -27.92 -15.08 -25.92
C GLY A 387 -27.40 -15.43 -24.52
N ILE A 388 -26.16 -15.00 -24.22
CA ILE A 388 -25.56 -15.00 -22.88
C ILE A 388 -26.39 -14.16 -21.91
N ARG A 389 -26.94 -13.02 -22.34
CA ARG A 389 -27.61 -12.06 -21.44
C ARG A 389 -28.83 -12.64 -20.71
N PRO A 390 -29.81 -13.28 -21.37
CA PRO A 390 -30.94 -13.90 -20.66
C PRO A 390 -30.49 -14.98 -19.67
N LEU A 391 -29.54 -15.85 -20.06
CA LEU A 391 -29.03 -16.90 -19.18
C LEU A 391 -28.32 -16.30 -17.95
N TRP A 392 -27.57 -15.22 -18.13
CA TRP A 392 -26.90 -14.50 -17.05
C TRP A 392 -27.89 -13.83 -16.09
N LEU A 393 -28.86 -13.07 -16.61
CA LEU A 393 -29.72 -12.22 -15.78
C LEU A 393 -30.96 -12.93 -15.23
N GLU A 394 -31.50 -13.91 -15.97
CA GLU A 394 -32.83 -14.46 -15.70
C GLU A 394 -32.81 -15.91 -15.24
N SER A 395 -31.71 -16.66 -15.41
CA SER A 395 -31.67 -18.05 -14.97
C SER A 395 -31.86 -18.17 -13.44
N GLU A 396 -32.64 -19.15 -13.02
CA GLU A 396 -32.94 -19.42 -11.61
C GLU A 396 -31.66 -19.62 -10.80
N LEU A 397 -30.69 -20.37 -11.36
CA LEU A 397 -29.41 -20.58 -10.72
C LEU A 397 -28.62 -19.29 -10.55
N ALA A 398 -28.58 -18.41 -11.55
CA ALA A 398 -27.87 -17.14 -11.43
C ALA A 398 -28.53 -16.24 -10.36
N GLN A 399 -29.86 -16.21 -10.29
CA GLN A 399 -30.58 -15.50 -9.23
C GLN A 399 -30.27 -16.08 -7.84
N LYS A 400 -30.27 -17.42 -7.70
CA LYS A 400 -29.92 -18.11 -6.46
C LYS A 400 -28.49 -17.81 -6.01
N VAL A 401 -27.51 -17.83 -6.91
CA VAL A 401 -26.11 -17.47 -6.62
C VAL A 401 -26.01 -16.01 -6.18
N ARG A 402 -26.69 -15.09 -6.88
CA ARG A 402 -26.69 -13.65 -6.52
C ARG A 402 -27.37 -13.38 -5.17
N GLN A 403 -28.42 -14.13 -4.82
CA GLN A 403 -29.09 -14.03 -3.52
C GLN A 403 -28.30 -14.68 -2.39
N THR A 404 -27.41 -15.63 -2.68
CA THR A 404 -26.52 -16.22 -1.67
C THR A 404 -25.52 -15.18 -1.19
N SER A 405 -25.28 -15.09 0.12
CA SER A 405 -24.37 -14.12 0.74
C SER A 405 -23.66 -14.78 1.92
N LEU A 406 -22.53 -14.23 2.33
CA LEU A 406 -21.77 -14.67 3.50
C LEU A 406 -22.63 -14.72 4.77
N ILE A 407 -23.65 -13.86 4.88
CA ILE A 407 -24.55 -13.84 6.06
C ILE A 407 -25.38 -15.13 6.18
N HIS A 408 -25.51 -15.89 5.10
CA HIS A 408 -26.20 -17.19 5.09
C HIS A 408 -25.31 -18.35 5.56
N LYS A 409 -24.00 -18.11 5.76
CA LYS A 409 -23.08 -19.12 6.28
C LYS A 409 -23.16 -19.18 7.81
N GLU A 410 -23.28 -20.36 8.39
CA GLU A 410 -23.61 -20.52 9.82
C GLU A 410 -22.50 -20.05 10.78
N LYS A 411 -21.24 -20.33 10.43
CA LYS A 411 -20.05 -20.08 11.25
C LYS A 411 -19.31 -18.84 10.78
N SER A 412 -18.97 -18.76 9.49
CA SER A 412 -18.18 -17.65 8.96
C SER A 412 -18.91 -16.31 9.02
N SER A 413 -20.25 -16.26 9.02
CA SER A 413 -20.99 -15.00 9.21
C SER A 413 -20.81 -14.34 10.58
N LYS A 414 -20.38 -15.10 11.59
CA LYS A 414 -20.18 -14.62 12.97
C LYS A 414 -18.72 -14.31 13.26
N ASP A 415 -17.82 -14.75 12.39
CA ASP A 415 -16.39 -14.53 12.56
C ASP A 415 -16.01 -13.05 12.33
N PRO A 416 -15.08 -12.49 13.11
CA PRO A 416 -14.66 -11.09 12.95
C PRO A 416 -14.04 -10.78 11.58
N PHE A 417 -13.38 -11.73 10.93
CA PHE A 417 -12.67 -11.56 9.67
C PHE A 417 -13.55 -11.81 8.44
N ARG A 418 -14.84 -12.12 8.63
CA ARG A 418 -15.78 -12.54 7.58
C ARG A 418 -15.81 -11.70 6.31
N PHE A 419 -15.63 -10.39 6.44
CA PHE A 419 -15.64 -9.45 5.31
C PHE A 419 -14.26 -9.26 4.67
N LEU A 420 -13.17 -9.66 5.34
CA LEU A 420 -11.83 -9.68 4.74
C LEU A 420 -11.58 -11.01 4.01
N THR A 421 -12.08 -12.12 4.59
CA THR A 421 -12.10 -13.44 3.94
C THR A 421 -13.18 -13.54 2.87
N GLY A 422 -14.22 -12.70 2.95
CA GLY A 422 -15.43 -12.73 2.14
C GLY A 422 -16.26 -14.01 2.29
N GLY A 423 -16.07 -14.79 3.35
CA GLY A 423 -16.73 -16.09 3.54
C GLY A 423 -16.09 -17.26 2.78
N GLY A 424 -14.92 -17.04 2.16
CA GLY A 424 -14.20 -18.04 1.38
C GLY A 424 -14.75 -18.25 -0.04
N ASP A 425 -14.30 -19.32 -0.66
CA ASP A 425 -14.65 -19.74 -2.02
C ASP A 425 -15.98 -20.53 -2.02
N ILE A 426 -16.93 -20.10 -2.85
CA ILE A 426 -18.26 -20.72 -2.92
C ILE A 426 -18.27 -22.06 -3.66
N GLU A 427 -17.27 -22.31 -4.50
CA GLU A 427 -17.09 -23.54 -5.27
C GLU A 427 -16.55 -24.63 -4.33
N HIS A 428 -15.59 -24.28 -3.47
CA HIS A 428 -15.17 -25.15 -2.37
C HIS A 428 -16.33 -25.47 -1.43
N ALA A 429 -17.08 -24.46 -0.99
CA ALA A 429 -18.26 -24.68 -0.15
C ALA A 429 -19.26 -25.66 -0.77
N TYR A 430 -19.59 -25.48 -2.06
CA TYR A 430 -20.52 -26.36 -2.76
C TYR A 430 -20.00 -27.81 -2.84
N PHE A 431 -18.79 -28.02 -3.36
CA PHE A 431 -18.30 -29.38 -3.61
C PHE A 431 -17.91 -30.14 -2.33
N PHE A 432 -17.45 -29.46 -1.29
CA PHE A 432 -17.18 -30.11 0.00
C PHE A 432 -18.45 -30.45 0.78
N SER A 433 -19.55 -29.72 0.58
CA SER A 433 -20.85 -30.03 1.19
C SER A 433 -21.66 -31.08 0.44
N ALA A 434 -21.43 -31.25 -0.86
CA ALA A 434 -22.18 -32.18 -1.72
C ALA A 434 -22.25 -33.62 -1.17
N ASN A 435 -21.11 -34.21 -0.74
CA ASN A 435 -21.05 -35.53 -0.09
C ASN A 435 -21.90 -36.67 -0.74
N GLY A 436 -22.07 -36.65 -2.07
CA GLY A 436 -22.90 -37.63 -2.80
C GLY A 436 -24.33 -37.16 -3.13
N HIS A 437 -24.67 -35.92 -2.78
CA HIS A 437 -25.91 -35.20 -3.08
C HIS A 437 -25.59 -33.81 -3.67
N ASP A 438 -26.61 -32.98 -3.90
CA ASP A 438 -26.42 -31.58 -4.32
C ASP A 438 -25.74 -30.77 -3.21
N GLY A 439 -24.70 -30.01 -3.58
CA GLY A 439 -23.99 -29.11 -2.67
C GLY A 439 -24.77 -27.84 -2.33
N SER A 440 -24.24 -27.05 -1.39
CA SER A 440 -24.79 -25.76 -1.00
C SER A 440 -23.76 -24.64 -1.11
N PHE A 441 -24.12 -23.55 -1.79
CA PHE A 441 -23.29 -22.33 -1.85
C PHE A 441 -23.20 -21.61 -0.49
N SER A 442 -24.16 -21.84 0.40
CA SER A 442 -24.17 -21.29 1.77
C SER A 442 -23.39 -22.15 2.76
N ALA A 443 -22.80 -23.26 2.32
CA ALA A 443 -21.95 -24.07 3.19
C ALA A 443 -20.63 -23.35 3.54
N GLU A 444 -19.92 -23.87 4.53
CA GLU A 444 -18.60 -23.36 4.89
C GLU A 444 -17.55 -23.77 3.87
N ASP A 445 -16.62 -22.86 3.59
CA ASP A 445 -15.40 -23.21 2.85
C ASP A 445 -14.46 -24.00 3.78
N PRO A 446 -14.01 -25.22 3.41
CA PRO A 446 -13.06 -26.00 4.20
C PRO A 446 -11.74 -25.26 4.50
N TYR A 447 -11.35 -24.30 3.66
CA TYR A 447 -10.13 -23.52 3.78
C TYR A 447 -10.32 -22.15 4.46
N TYR A 448 -11.51 -21.87 5.01
CA TYR A 448 -11.80 -20.60 5.67
C TYR A 448 -10.75 -20.23 6.74
N GLY A 449 -10.37 -21.20 7.57
CA GLY A 449 -9.39 -21.00 8.65
C GLY A 449 -7.98 -20.65 8.15
N LEU A 450 -7.57 -21.18 6.98
CA LEU A 450 -6.31 -20.82 6.34
C LEU A 450 -6.29 -19.33 5.98
N TYR A 451 -7.37 -18.80 5.39
CA TYR A 451 -7.44 -17.39 5.01
C TYR A 451 -7.38 -16.46 6.22
N VAL A 452 -8.04 -16.81 7.33
CA VAL A 452 -8.00 -16.01 8.57
C VAL A 452 -6.56 -15.87 9.07
N GLU A 453 -5.80 -16.98 9.11
CA GLU A 453 -4.41 -16.93 9.59
C GLU A 453 -3.47 -16.22 8.60
N LEU A 454 -3.66 -16.38 7.28
CA LEU A 454 -2.90 -15.62 6.29
C LEU A 454 -3.16 -14.12 6.38
N ILE A 455 -4.41 -13.70 6.65
CA ILE A 455 -4.77 -12.30 6.87
C ILE A 455 -4.05 -11.75 8.11
N LYS A 456 -4.05 -12.48 9.22
CA LYS A 456 -3.32 -12.08 10.43
C LYS A 456 -1.82 -11.95 10.20
N ASP A 457 -1.23 -12.89 9.45
CA ASP A 457 0.20 -12.82 9.08
C ASP A 457 0.50 -11.59 8.20
N LEU A 458 -0.43 -11.19 7.32
CA LEU A 458 -0.27 -9.98 6.50
C LEU A 458 -0.42 -8.70 7.31
N MET A 459 -1.38 -8.63 8.23
CA MET A 459 -1.51 -7.52 9.17
C MET A 459 -0.23 -7.37 10.01
N GLU A 460 0.33 -8.49 10.46
CA GLU A 460 1.58 -8.52 11.21
C GLU A 460 2.75 -8.00 10.38
N ASP A 461 2.93 -8.47 9.14
CA ASP A 461 4.02 -7.99 8.28
C ASP A 461 3.96 -6.48 8.03
N LEU A 462 2.76 -5.94 7.78
CA LEU A 462 2.53 -4.51 7.57
C LEU A 462 2.90 -3.71 8.84
N ALA A 463 2.36 -4.13 9.99
CA ALA A 463 2.62 -3.47 11.26
C ALA A 463 4.09 -3.58 11.70
N ARG A 464 4.72 -4.74 11.49
CA ARG A 464 6.13 -4.99 11.82
C ARG A 464 7.05 -4.10 10.99
N ALA A 465 6.78 -3.95 9.69
CA ALA A 465 7.56 -3.06 8.84
C ALA A 465 7.55 -1.60 9.36
N LYS A 466 6.38 -1.10 9.79
CA LYS A 466 6.27 0.25 10.35
C LYS A 466 6.86 0.37 11.76
N ARG A 467 6.74 -0.66 12.59
CA ARG A 467 7.40 -0.74 13.91
C ARG A 467 8.91 -0.68 13.79
N ASP A 468 9.48 -1.46 12.87
CA ASP A 468 10.93 -1.55 12.67
C ASP A 468 11.49 -0.27 12.02
N ALA A 469 10.66 0.46 11.25
CA ALA A 469 10.99 1.78 10.71
C ALA A 469 10.85 2.93 11.72
N LEU A 470 10.27 2.69 12.91
CA LEU A 470 9.95 3.75 13.86
C LEU A 470 11.23 4.29 14.51
N ASN A 471 11.43 5.60 14.39
CA ASN A 471 12.67 6.23 14.82
C ASN A 471 12.74 6.42 16.34
N ARG A 472 13.35 5.45 17.03
CA ARG A 472 13.54 5.50 18.50
C ARG A 472 14.62 6.49 18.97
N ARG A 473 15.38 7.10 18.05
CA ARG A 473 16.51 7.99 18.38
C ARG A 473 16.13 9.47 18.42
N SER A 474 14.93 9.84 18.01
CA SER A 474 14.48 11.24 17.94
C SER A 474 13.97 11.79 19.29
N GLY A 475 13.60 10.90 20.21
CA GLY A 475 12.90 11.27 21.43
C GLY A 475 11.38 11.26 21.33
N PHE A 476 10.84 10.98 20.15
CA PHE A 476 9.41 10.73 19.97
C PHE A 476 8.99 9.52 20.82
N ASP A 477 8.05 9.74 21.74
CA ASP A 477 7.57 8.75 22.72
C ASP A 477 6.03 8.78 22.84
N SER A 478 5.34 9.41 21.89
CA SER A 478 3.88 9.37 21.84
C SER A 478 3.40 7.94 21.49
N PRO A 479 2.22 7.53 21.99
CA PRO A 479 1.59 6.28 21.58
C PRO A 479 1.27 6.35 20.08
N VAL A 480 1.44 5.23 19.38
CA VAL A 480 1.35 5.21 17.91
C VAL A 480 0.37 4.18 17.38
N VAL A 481 -0.35 4.57 16.34
CA VAL A 481 -0.83 3.60 15.34
C VAL A 481 0.38 3.22 14.49
N LEU A 482 0.74 1.93 14.56
CA LEU A 482 1.84 1.36 13.79
C LEU A 482 1.46 1.24 12.32
N HIS A 483 0.27 0.72 12.03
CA HIS A 483 -0.28 0.61 10.68
C HIS A 483 -1.81 0.65 10.73
N ALA A 484 -2.44 1.24 9.72
CA ALA A 484 -3.89 1.23 9.56
C ALA A 484 -4.32 0.66 8.20
N MET A 485 -5.52 0.09 8.13
CA MET A 485 -6.10 -0.31 6.85
C MET A 485 -6.13 0.86 5.86
N GLY A 486 -5.66 0.61 4.64
CA GLY A 486 -5.61 1.60 3.57
C GLY A 486 -4.36 2.49 3.59
N GLU A 487 -3.53 2.41 4.62
CA GLU A 487 -2.23 3.09 4.65
C GLU A 487 -1.28 2.45 3.64
N ASP A 488 -0.60 3.27 2.81
CA ASP A 488 0.26 2.84 1.68
C ASP A 488 -0.44 2.04 0.57
N ALA A 489 -1.78 1.98 0.56
CA ALA A 489 -2.52 1.26 -0.47
C ALA A 489 -2.42 2.01 -1.81
N VAL A 490 -1.79 1.40 -2.83
CA VAL A 490 -1.87 1.92 -4.20
C VAL A 490 -3.16 1.43 -4.82
N ALA A 491 -4.07 2.35 -5.10
CA ALA A 491 -5.29 2.09 -5.85
C ALA A 491 -4.96 1.50 -7.24
N CYS A 492 -5.41 0.28 -7.54
CA CYS A 492 -5.42 -0.22 -8.91
C CYS A 492 -6.39 0.63 -9.76
N SER A 493 -5.96 1.03 -10.95
CA SER A 493 -6.67 1.97 -11.84
C SER A 493 -7.94 1.44 -12.50
N GLU A 494 -8.15 0.13 -12.49
CA GLU A 494 -9.41 -0.48 -12.96
C GLU A 494 -10.44 -0.50 -11.85
N ASP A 495 -10.01 -0.90 -10.64
CA ASP A 495 -10.80 -0.75 -9.43
C ASP A 495 -11.29 0.70 -9.34
N ALA A 496 -10.38 1.67 -9.47
CA ALA A 496 -10.62 3.11 -9.43
C ALA A 496 -11.86 3.66 -10.16
N ARG A 497 -12.19 3.13 -11.34
CA ARG A 497 -13.31 3.65 -12.14
C ARG A 497 -14.66 3.22 -11.57
N ASP A 498 -14.76 2.02 -11.03
CA ASP A 498 -15.93 1.58 -10.27
C ASP A 498 -16.05 2.32 -8.92
N TRP A 499 -15.05 3.14 -8.53
CA TRP A 499 -15.04 3.87 -7.25
C TRP A 499 -15.82 5.18 -7.29
N LEU A 500 -16.18 5.67 -8.49
CA LEU A 500 -16.89 6.93 -8.70
C LEU A 500 -18.41 6.76 -8.75
N GLU A 501 -18.91 5.56 -9.07
CA GLU A 501 -20.35 5.30 -9.27
C GLU A 501 -21.06 4.75 -8.02
N ALA A 502 -20.33 4.45 -6.94
CA ALA A 502 -20.90 3.88 -5.73
C ALA A 502 -21.40 4.97 -4.75
N ASP A 503 -22.70 5.25 -4.82
CA ASP A 503 -23.43 6.14 -3.90
C ASP A 503 -23.37 5.64 -2.44
N GLY A 504 -22.56 6.30 -1.61
CA GLY A 504 -22.81 6.56 -0.18
C GLY A 504 -22.93 5.40 0.81
N TYR A 505 -23.01 4.14 0.36
CA TYR A 505 -23.01 2.94 1.19
C TYR A 505 -21.67 2.22 1.03
N GLY A 506 -21.07 1.75 2.15
CA GLY A 506 -19.79 1.03 2.13
C GLY A 506 -19.77 -0.03 1.03
N SER A 507 -18.79 0.06 0.12
CA SER A 507 -18.79 -0.71 -1.12
C SER A 507 -18.66 -2.20 -0.81
N VAL A 508 -19.67 -2.99 -1.19
CA VAL A 508 -19.57 -4.44 -1.20
C VAL A 508 -18.72 -4.85 -2.40
N ARG A 509 -17.82 -5.81 -2.22
CA ARG A 509 -16.98 -6.35 -3.30
C ARG A 509 -17.07 -7.87 -3.37
N LEU A 510 -16.72 -8.39 -4.53
CA LEU A 510 -16.71 -9.81 -4.81
C LEU A 510 -15.27 -10.31 -4.89
N LEU A 511 -15.07 -11.57 -4.52
CA LEU A 511 -13.80 -12.28 -4.65
C LEU A 511 -13.67 -12.90 -6.04
N HIS A 512 -12.45 -13.20 -6.45
CA HIS A 512 -12.19 -14.08 -7.59
C HIS A 512 -12.18 -15.54 -7.14
N SER A 513 -12.50 -16.47 -8.04
CA SER A 513 -12.34 -17.91 -7.79
C SER A 513 -10.89 -18.27 -7.51
N ASN A 514 -10.67 -19.30 -6.69
CA ASN A 514 -9.33 -19.80 -6.36
C ASN A 514 -8.50 -20.27 -7.59
N CYS A 515 -9.15 -20.57 -8.71
CA CYS A 515 -8.52 -20.98 -9.98
C CYS A 515 -7.77 -19.84 -10.72
N VAL A 516 -7.87 -18.60 -10.23
CA VAL A 516 -7.52 -17.38 -11.00
C VAL A 516 -6.43 -16.58 -10.30
N LEU A 517 -5.51 -16.05 -11.09
CA LEU A 517 -4.45 -15.15 -10.65
C LEU A 517 -4.92 -13.70 -10.65
N SER A 518 -4.43 -12.91 -9.70
CA SER A 518 -4.46 -11.45 -9.78
C SER A 518 -3.25 -10.94 -10.58
N PHE A 519 -3.35 -10.86 -11.91
CA PHE A 519 -2.29 -10.24 -12.75
C PHE A 519 -2.17 -8.71 -12.59
N ASP A 520 -2.77 -8.12 -11.55
CA ASP A 520 -2.84 -6.67 -11.31
C ASP A 520 -1.78 -6.15 -10.33
N VAL A 521 -0.85 -7.00 -9.88
CA VAL A 521 0.05 -6.74 -8.73
C VAL A 521 1.23 -5.79 -9.03
N GLU A 522 1.61 -5.53 -10.29
CA GLU A 522 2.82 -4.74 -10.64
C GLU A 522 2.57 -3.27 -11.07
N LYS A 523 1.34 -2.74 -11.04
CA LYS A 523 0.99 -1.50 -11.77
C LYS A 523 1.45 -0.15 -11.14
N SER A 524 1.95 -0.11 -9.91
CA SER A 524 2.14 1.15 -9.15
C SER A 524 3.25 2.07 -9.66
N TYR A 525 4.50 1.59 -9.81
CA TYR A 525 5.63 2.45 -10.24
C TYR A 525 5.66 2.72 -11.75
N GLY A 526 5.15 1.78 -12.55
CA GLY A 526 5.16 1.88 -14.01
C GLY A 526 4.34 3.05 -14.54
N ALA A 527 3.22 3.38 -13.88
CA ALA A 527 2.35 4.48 -14.28
C ALA A 527 3.02 5.85 -14.06
N ILE A 528 3.60 6.09 -12.87
CA ILE A 528 4.21 7.37 -12.49
C ILE A 528 5.46 7.65 -13.34
N ARG A 529 6.34 6.65 -13.50
CA ARG A 529 7.53 6.78 -14.36
C ARG A 529 7.17 7.13 -15.80
N LYS A 530 6.10 6.52 -16.34
CA LYS A 530 5.62 6.80 -17.69
C LYS A 530 4.97 8.18 -17.81
N PHE A 531 4.29 8.65 -16.76
CA PHE A 531 3.68 9.98 -16.73
C PHE A 531 4.75 11.08 -16.80
N TYR A 532 5.74 11.05 -15.91
CA TYR A 532 6.82 12.05 -15.87
C TYR A 532 7.84 11.89 -17.01
N GLY A 533 8.09 10.67 -17.49
CA GLY A 533 8.90 10.47 -18.70
C GLY A 533 8.32 11.16 -19.93
N LYS A 534 6.98 11.24 -20.07
CA LYS A 534 6.32 12.01 -21.14
C LYS A 534 6.36 13.52 -20.89
N ALA A 535 6.25 13.96 -19.64
CA ALA A 535 6.33 15.37 -19.26
C ALA A 535 7.75 15.95 -19.47
N ALA A 536 8.78 15.11 -19.56
CA ALA A 536 10.13 15.51 -19.97
C ALA A 536 10.19 15.95 -21.44
N GLU A 537 9.39 15.32 -22.32
CA GLU A 537 9.38 15.61 -23.77
C GLU A 537 8.46 16.77 -24.16
N LYS A 538 7.30 16.92 -23.49
CA LYS A 538 6.32 17.97 -23.75
C LYS A 538 5.86 18.67 -22.45
N PRO A 539 6.06 19.99 -22.32
CA PRO A 539 5.58 20.75 -21.17
C PRO A 539 4.07 20.66 -20.97
N ARG A 540 3.63 20.50 -19.71
CA ARG A 540 2.21 20.55 -19.31
C ARG A 540 1.99 21.69 -18.32
N GLU A 541 1.26 22.73 -18.74
CA GLU A 541 0.95 23.91 -17.92
C GLU A 541 0.12 23.57 -16.67
N GLU A 542 -0.69 22.51 -16.74
CA GLU A 542 -1.61 22.06 -15.68
C GLU A 542 -0.89 21.56 -14.40
N LEU A 543 0.39 21.18 -14.50
CA LEU A 543 1.21 20.70 -13.38
C LEU A 543 1.88 21.84 -12.59
N CYS A 544 1.85 23.07 -13.11
CA CYS A 544 2.59 24.18 -12.53
C CYS A 544 1.70 24.98 -11.57
N CYS A 545 2.11 25.12 -10.31
CA CYS A 545 1.65 26.27 -9.53
C CYS A 545 2.37 27.52 -10.07
N PRO A 546 1.72 28.69 -10.08
CA PRO A 546 2.35 29.94 -10.52
C PRO A 546 3.40 30.40 -9.52
N VAL A 547 4.59 29.82 -9.57
CA VAL A 547 5.77 30.23 -8.79
C VAL A 547 6.74 30.94 -9.74
N LYS A 548 7.09 32.18 -9.41
CA LYS A 548 8.11 32.95 -10.13
C LYS A 548 9.35 33.05 -9.26
N TYR A 549 10.47 32.54 -9.74
CA TYR A 549 11.78 32.79 -9.13
C TYR A 549 12.25 34.20 -9.45
N ASP A 550 13.03 34.78 -8.55
CA ASP A 550 13.69 36.06 -8.82
C ASP A 550 14.71 35.88 -9.95
N SER A 551 14.72 36.81 -10.90
CA SER A 551 15.67 36.79 -12.03
C SER A 551 17.14 36.69 -11.59
N SER A 552 17.47 37.24 -10.43
CA SER A 552 18.81 37.16 -9.84
C SER A 552 19.17 35.76 -9.33
N GLU A 553 18.20 34.89 -9.03
CA GLU A 553 18.43 33.51 -8.57
C GLU A 553 18.60 32.52 -9.72
N ILE A 554 18.16 32.84 -10.94
CA ILE A 554 18.09 31.89 -12.07
C ILE A 554 18.90 32.32 -13.31
N ASN A 555 19.51 33.51 -13.31
CA ASN A 555 20.21 34.05 -14.48
C ASN A 555 21.39 33.19 -14.99
N HIS A 556 21.95 32.32 -14.14
CA HIS A 556 23.02 31.40 -14.48
C HIS A 556 22.51 30.05 -15.03
N ILE A 557 21.20 29.84 -15.08
CA ILE A 557 20.55 28.58 -15.47
C ILE A 557 20.06 28.68 -16.93
N PRO A 558 20.28 27.67 -17.77
CA PRO A 558 19.73 27.62 -19.13
C PRO A 558 18.19 27.71 -19.14
N LYS A 559 17.64 28.45 -20.12
CA LYS A 559 16.19 28.67 -20.25
C LYS A 559 15.40 27.35 -20.37
N GLU A 560 15.96 26.35 -21.04
CA GLU A 560 15.35 25.03 -21.22
C GLU A 560 15.08 24.27 -19.90
N VAL A 561 15.84 24.57 -18.84
CA VAL A 561 15.62 24.03 -17.49
C VAL A 561 14.51 24.80 -16.79
N ILE A 562 14.47 26.13 -16.97
CA ILE A 562 13.46 27.03 -16.37
C ILE A 562 12.07 26.71 -16.94
N ASP A 563 11.98 26.51 -18.26
CA ASP A 563 10.72 26.23 -18.97
C ASP A 563 10.14 24.83 -18.66
N ARG A 564 10.90 23.97 -17.95
CA ARG A 564 10.51 22.59 -17.58
C ARG A 564 10.42 22.38 -16.06
N PHE A 565 10.16 23.44 -15.31
CA PHE A 565 9.97 23.38 -13.86
C PHE A 565 8.52 23.02 -13.50
N TYR A 566 8.36 21.96 -12.70
CA TYR A 566 7.06 21.50 -12.19
C TYR A 566 7.11 21.48 -10.66
N GLY A 567 6.83 22.60 -10.02
CA GLY A 567 6.81 22.71 -8.56
C GLY A 567 5.58 23.44 -8.05
N CYS A 568 5.19 23.13 -6.82
CA CYS A 568 4.10 23.83 -6.14
C CYS A 568 4.56 25.01 -5.27
N GLY A 569 5.87 25.14 -5.05
CA GLY A 569 6.48 26.22 -4.29
C GLY A 569 7.94 26.45 -4.69
N SER A 570 8.65 27.25 -3.90
CA SER A 570 10.12 27.34 -3.93
C SER A 570 10.68 27.06 -2.53
N PRO A 571 10.82 25.77 -2.16
CA PRO A 571 11.38 25.39 -0.85
C PRO A 571 12.81 25.91 -0.72
N ILE A 572 13.60 25.92 -1.81
CA ILE A 572 14.99 26.36 -1.79
C ILE A 572 15.14 27.85 -1.44
N THR A 573 14.22 28.73 -1.88
CA THR A 573 14.26 30.15 -1.53
C THR A 573 13.98 30.36 -0.04
N MET A 574 13.13 29.53 0.57
CA MET A 574 12.81 29.59 2.00
C MET A 574 13.76 28.79 2.89
N ALA A 575 14.63 27.98 2.29
CA ALA A 575 15.55 27.10 3.00
C ALA A 575 16.68 27.82 3.73
N ARG A 576 16.92 29.11 3.46
CA ARG A 576 18.04 29.89 4.03
C ARG A 576 19.39 29.16 3.86
N VAL A 577 19.67 28.72 2.63
CA VAL A 577 20.92 28.03 2.27
C VAL A 577 22.13 28.88 2.65
N ALA A 578 23.11 28.27 3.32
CA ALA A 578 24.36 28.92 3.71
C ALA A 578 25.54 28.45 2.84
N GLU A 579 26.58 29.28 2.77
CA GLU A 579 27.81 28.94 2.05
C GLU A 579 28.48 27.71 2.66
N GLY A 580 28.95 26.78 1.81
CA GLY A 580 29.61 25.54 2.22
C GLY A 580 28.67 24.40 2.63
N GLU A 581 27.35 24.60 2.66
CA GLU A 581 26.41 23.53 3.01
C GLU A 581 26.40 22.40 1.97
N THR A 582 26.16 21.17 2.46
CA THR A 582 25.75 20.04 1.63
C THR A 582 24.23 20.01 1.53
N VAL A 583 23.70 20.27 0.34
CA VAL A 583 22.25 20.32 0.04
C VAL A 583 21.86 19.10 -0.77
N LEU A 584 20.76 18.45 -0.41
CA LEU A 584 20.21 17.33 -1.16
C LEU A 584 18.77 17.62 -1.58
N ASP A 585 18.49 17.58 -2.87
CA ASP A 585 17.19 17.92 -3.44
C ASP A 585 16.52 16.64 -3.97
N LEU A 586 15.33 16.34 -3.44
CA LEU A 586 14.58 15.13 -3.75
C LEU A 586 13.54 15.39 -4.83
N GLY A 587 13.53 14.53 -5.85
CA GLY A 587 12.73 14.74 -7.05
C GLY A 587 13.26 15.91 -7.87
N SER A 588 14.58 15.98 -8.06
CA SER A 588 15.25 17.17 -8.61
C SER A 588 14.83 17.53 -10.04
N GLY A 589 14.18 16.62 -10.77
CA GLY A 589 13.75 16.84 -12.14
C GLY A 589 14.91 17.27 -13.03
N ALA A 590 14.71 18.35 -13.80
CA ALA A 590 15.75 18.94 -14.64
C ALA A 590 16.83 19.74 -13.87
N GLY A 591 16.71 19.86 -12.54
CA GLY A 591 17.78 20.36 -11.66
C GLY A 591 17.72 21.84 -11.27
N ILE A 592 16.60 22.56 -11.49
CA ILE A 592 16.52 24.00 -11.19
C ILE A 592 16.82 24.34 -9.72
N ASP A 593 16.18 23.65 -8.77
CA ASP A 593 16.39 23.90 -7.34
C ASP A 593 17.83 23.54 -6.92
N CYS A 594 18.42 22.50 -7.54
CA CYS A 594 19.84 22.17 -7.39
C CYS A 594 20.76 23.30 -7.89
N PHE A 595 20.47 23.89 -9.05
CA PHE A 595 21.29 24.95 -9.61
C PHE A 595 21.16 26.27 -8.83
N ILE A 596 19.98 26.56 -8.27
CA ILE A 596 19.79 27.68 -7.33
C ILE A 596 20.62 27.42 -6.06
N ALA A 597 20.55 26.21 -5.51
CA ALA A 597 21.35 25.82 -4.34
C ALA A 597 22.86 25.96 -4.61
N ALA A 598 23.34 25.61 -5.81
CA ALA A 598 24.75 25.67 -6.18
C ALA A 598 25.32 27.10 -6.11
N LYS A 599 24.50 28.10 -6.51
CA LYS A 599 24.87 29.51 -6.39
C LYS A 599 24.95 29.97 -4.94
N LYS A 600 24.03 29.51 -4.08
CA LYS A 600 23.96 29.91 -2.67
C LYS A 600 25.02 29.24 -1.80
N THR A 601 25.31 27.97 -2.06
CA THR A 601 26.31 27.20 -1.32
C THR A 601 27.74 27.55 -1.70
N GLY A 602 27.97 28.09 -2.91
CA GLY A 602 29.30 28.49 -3.36
C GLY A 602 30.24 27.31 -3.69
N PRO A 603 31.51 27.59 -4.01
CA PRO A 603 32.47 26.58 -4.49
C PRO A 603 32.90 25.56 -3.42
N LYS A 604 32.67 25.87 -2.13
CA LYS A 604 32.95 24.95 -1.01
C LYS A 604 31.77 24.06 -0.66
N GLY A 605 30.59 24.34 -1.21
CA GLY A 605 29.39 23.56 -0.98
C GLY A 605 29.28 22.34 -1.87
N LYS A 606 28.28 21.51 -1.58
CA LYS A 606 27.94 20.35 -2.40
C LYS A 606 26.44 20.26 -2.58
N VAL A 607 25.96 20.07 -3.81
CA VAL A 607 24.54 19.90 -4.11
C VAL A 607 24.33 18.55 -4.77
N ILE A 608 23.38 17.77 -4.27
CA ILE A 608 23.04 16.45 -4.80
C ILE A 608 21.56 16.44 -5.18
N GLY A 609 21.25 16.30 -6.48
CA GLY A 609 19.89 16.05 -6.96
C GLY A 609 19.60 14.56 -7.07
N VAL A 610 18.46 14.11 -6.55
CA VAL A 610 18.00 12.71 -6.67
C VAL A 610 16.70 12.68 -7.46
N ASP A 611 16.65 11.87 -8.52
CA ASP A 611 15.43 11.65 -9.30
C ASP A 611 15.30 10.18 -9.72
N MET A 612 14.06 9.67 -9.85
CA MET A 612 13.80 8.30 -10.28
C MET A 612 13.70 8.13 -11.80
N THR A 613 13.62 9.24 -12.55
CA THR A 613 13.41 9.25 -14.00
C THR A 613 14.69 9.60 -14.75
N ARG A 614 15.15 8.65 -15.56
CA ARG A 614 16.38 8.80 -16.35
C ARG A 614 16.33 10.00 -17.28
N GLN A 615 15.17 10.24 -17.90
CA GLN A 615 14.96 11.34 -18.84
C GLN A 615 15.20 12.72 -18.19
N MET A 616 14.77 12.91 -16.93
CA MET A 616 14.99 14.17 -16.22
C MET A 616 16.46 14.34 -15.84
N LEU A 617 17.10 13.26 -15.36
CA LEU A 617 18.53 13.26 -15.03
C LEU A 617 19.40 13.58 -16.24
N ASP A 618 19.09 13.01 -17.41
CA ASP A 618 19.86 13.27 -18.63
C ASP A 618 19.80 14.77 -19.03
N MET A 619 18.65 15.43 -18.85
CA MET A 619 18.52 16.88 -19.05
C MET A 619 19.30 17.71 -18.01
N ALA A 620 19.21 17.32 -16.74
CA ALA A 620 19.93 17.96 -15.66
C ALA A 620 21.45 17.88 -15.87
N LEU A 621 21.95 16.70 -16.26
CA LEU A 621 23.35 16.46 -16.63
C LEU A 621 23.78 17.28 -17.84
N GLY A 622 22.95 17.39 -18.88
CA GLY A 622 23.23 18.23 -20.05
C GLY A 622 23.34 19.72 -19.73
N SER A 623 22.61 20.19 -18.71
CA SER A 623 22.59 21.60 -18.29
C SER A 623 23.70 21.94 -17.28
N LYS A 624 24.19 20.93 -16.56
CA LYS A 624 25.18 21.06 -15.49
C LYS A 624 26.44 21.80 -15.95
N GLU A 625 27.00 21.46 -17.12
CA GLU A 625 28.24 22.09 -17.60
C GLU A 625 28.07 23.59 -17.89
N ALA A 626 26.92 23.98 -18.43
CA ALA A 626 26.64 25.40 -18.70
C ALA A 626 26.52 26.18 -17.39
N VAL A 627 25.84 25.61 -16.39
CA VAL A 627 25.72 26.20 -15.05
C VAL A 627 27.09 26.34 -14.39
N ALA A 628 27.93 25.30 -14.45
CA ALA A 628 29.26 25.33 -13.87
C ALA A 628 30.16 26.42 -14.51
N ARG A 629 30.08 26.57 -15.84
CA ARG A 629 30.76 27.67 -16.56
C ARG A 629 30.24 29.05 -16.12
N ASN A 630 28.93 29.21 -15.95
CA ASN A 630 28.32 30.48 -15.56
C ASN A 630 28.63 30.87 -14.10
N LEU A 631 28.78 29.89 -13.21
CA LEU A 631 29.12 30.12 -11.80
C LEU A 631 30.63 30.19 -11.56
N GLY A 632 31.45 29.62 -12.45
CA GLY A 632 32.90 29.55 -12.33
C GLY A 632 33.41 28.37 -11.47
N TYR A 633 32.54 27.44 -11.10
CA TYR A 633 32.86 26.24 -10.33
C TYR A 633 31.78 25.16 -10.55
N ASP A 634 32.13 23.90 -10.30
CA ASP A 634 31.19 22.77 -10.31
C ASP A 634 31.00 22.23 -8.89
N SER A 635 29.76 22.28 -8.37
CA SER A 635 29.39 21.77 -7.05
C SER A 635 28.16 20.85 -7.09
N VAL A 636 27.68 20.46 -8.27
CA VAL A 636 26.40 19.73 -8.43
C VAL A 636 26.63 18.28 -8.87
N GLU A 637 25.93 17.34 -8.24
CA GLU A 637 25.91 15.91 -8.56
C GLU A 637 24.46 15.46 -8.75
N PHE A 638 24.18 14.60 -9.72
CA PHE A 638 22.85 14.01 -9.91
C PHE A 638 22.91 12.49 -9.75
N ARG A 639 21.96 11.91 -9.02
CA ARG A 639 21.88 10.49 -8.71
C ARG A 639 20.52 9.93 -9.06
N GLU A 640 20.51 8.74 -9.64
CA GLU A 640 19.28 7.98 -9.85
C GLU A 640 18.88 7.28 -8.55
N GLY A 641 17.64 7.48 -8.09
CA GLY A 641 17.17 6.88 -6.84
C GLY A 641 15.69 7.11 -6.55
N TYR A 642 15.19 6.39 -5.55
CA TYR A 642 13.82 6.53 -5.04
C TYR A 642 13.85 7.27 -3.70
N LEU A 643 12.75 7.95 -3.35
CA LEU A 643 12.66 8.71 -2.09
C LEU A 643 12.57 7.79 -0.87
N GLU A 644 12.12 6.55 -1.07
CA GLU A 644 12.03 5.48 -0.07
C GLU A 644 13.36 4.75 0.15
N SER A 645 14.39 5.09 -0.62
CA SER A 645 15.74 4.51 -0.55
C SER A 645 16.75 5.49 -1.16
N ILE A 646 17.00 6.59 -0.45
CA ILE A 646 17.76 7.72 -0.98
C ILE A 646 19.24 7.30 -1.11
N PRO A 647 19.88 7.45 -2.30
CA PRO A 647 21.26 7.05 -2.56
C PRO A 647 22.25 8.05 -1.95
N ALA A 648 22.20 8.23 -0.64
CA ALA A 648 23.07 9.09 0.16
C ALA A 648 23.41 8.43 1.50
N GLU A 649 24.61 8.72 2.00
CA GLU A 649 25.11 8.19 3.26
C GLU A 649 24.33 8.80 4.45
N ASP A 650 24.29 8.08 5.57
CA ASP A 650 23.75 8.57 6.82
C ASP A 650 24.45 9.86 7.25
N ARG A 651 23.70 10.84 7.74
CA ARG A 651 24.24 12.12 8.26
C ARG A 651 25.18 12.83 7.28
N SER A 652 24.86 12.83 5.99
CA SER A 652 25.67 13.46 4.94
C SER A 652 25.21 14.86 4.54
N ALA A 653 23.94 15.22 4.74
CA ALA A 653 23.37 16.49 4.28
C ALA A 653 23.11 17.49 5.43
N ASP A 654 23.39 18.78 5.20
CA ASP A 654 23.03 19.87 6.12
C ASP A 654 21.58 20.34 5.88
N LEU A 655 21.14 20.29 4.62
CA LEU A 655 19.80 20.67 4.16
C LEU A 655 19.25 19.63 3.19
N VAL A 656 17.99 19.24 3.38
CA VAL A 656 17.21 18.49 2.40
C VAL A 656 16.05 19.34 1.89
N THR A 657 15.90 19.44 0.57
CA THR A 657 14.73 20.05 -0.08
C THR A 657 13.93 19.02 -0.86
N SER A 658 12.63 19.28 -1.01
CA SER A 658 11.74 18.49 -1.86
C SER A 658 10.61 19.39 -2.33
N ASN A 659 10.25 19.29 -3.61
CA ASN A 659 9.23 20.14 -4.22
C ASN A 659 8.22 19.28 -4.99
N CYS A 660 7.03 19.07 -4.40
CA CYS A 660 5.90 18.39 -5.03
C CYS A 660 6.17 16.96 -5.53
N VAL A 661 6.87 16.15 -4.72
CA VAL A 661 7.18 14.76 -5.06
C VAL A 661 6.95 13.74 -3.95
N ILE A 662 6.77 14.17 -2.69
CA ILE A 662 6.51 13.22 -1.59
C ILE A 662 5.15 12.56 -1.80
N ASN A 663 4.17 13.30 -2.30
CA ASN A 663 2.85 12.77 -2.63
C ASN A 663 2.86 11.65 -3.69
N LEU A 664 3.89 11.60 -4.54
CA LEU A 664 4.04 10.56 -5.56
C LEU A 664 4.53 9.22 -4.98
N SER A 665 5.13 9.25 -3.79
CA SER A 665 5.63 8.05 -3.11
C SER A 665 4.48 7.21 -2.53
N PRO A 666 4.47 5.88 -2.74
CA PRO A 666 3.56 4.96 -2.06
C PRO A 666 3.81 4.81 -0.56
N ASP A 667 5.04 5.02 -0.06
CA ASP A 667 5.39 4.88 1.37
C ASP A 667 6.04 6.15 1.93
N LYS A 668 5.18 7.12 2.26
CA LYS A 668 5.58 8.45 2.73
C LYS A 668 6.29 8.41 4.08
N ASN A 669 5.90 7.49 4.96
CA ASN A 669 6.58 7.29 6.25
C ASN A 669 8.06 6.93 6.03
N LYS A 670 8.32 6.07 5.04
CA LYS A 670 9.70 5.70 4.68
C LYS A 670 10.46 6.86 4.05
N VAL A 671 9.82 7.69 3.22
CA VAL A 671 10.41 8.94 2.70
C VAL A 671 10.87 9.85 3.84
N PHE A 672 10.00 10.16 4.81
CA PHE A 672 10.37 11.02 5.93
C PHE A 672 11.48 10.40 6.80
N SER A 673 11.46 9.08 6.98
CA SER A 673 12.51 8.35 7.71
C SER A 673 13.86 8.39 6.99
N GLU A 674 13.87 8.28 5.66
CA GLU A 674 15.08 8.40 4.84
C GLU A 674 15.63 9.83 4.85
N ILE A 675 14.76 10.85 4.76
CA ILE A 675 15.17 12.26 4.93
C ILE A 675 15.83 12.45 6.30
N TRP A 676 15.22 11.88 7.36
CA TRP A 676 15.80 11.95 8.70
C TRP A 676 17.15 11.21 8.77
N ARG A 677 17.30 10.05 8.11
CA ARG A 677 18.55 9.27 8.09
C ARG A 677 19.71 10.08 7.50
N ILE A 678 19.50 10.69 6.34
CA ILE A 678 20.57 11.37 5.59
C ILE A 678 20.95 12.75 6.17
N LEU A 679 20.05 13.40 6.90
CA LEU A 679 20.35 14.68 7.53
C LEU A 679 21.41 14.53 8.63
N LYS A 680 22.33 15.48 8.71
CA LYS A 680 23.21 15.66 9.87
C LYS A 680 22.38 16.06 11.09
N ASP A 681 22.95 15.85 12.27
CA ASP A 681 22.38 16.33 13.52
C ASP A 681 22.27 17.87 13.49
N ASN A 682 21.11 18.42 13.85
CA ASN A 682 20.69 19.82 13.67
C ASN A 682 20.55 20.30 12.20
N GLY A 683 20.70 19.39 11.22
CA GLY A 683 20.33 19.65 9.84
C GLY A 683 18.81 19.83 9.68
N ARG A 684 18.39 20.43 8.56
CA ARG A 684 16.98 20.79 8.35
C ARG A 684 16.41 20.23 7.05
N LEU A 685 15.12 19.92 7.05
CA LEU A 685 14.34 19.77 5.82
C LEU A 685 13.57 21.06 5.51
N VAL A 686 13.38 21.37 4.24
CA VAL A 686 12.37 22.32 3.78
C VAL A 686 11.64 21.73 2.59
N VAL A 687 10.37 21.41 2.78
CA VAL A 687 9.56 20.69 1.80
C VAL A 687 8.39 21.55 1.39
N ALA A 688 8.14 21.64 0.09
CA ALA A 688 6.91 22.17 -0.46
C ALA A 688 6.10 21.03 -1.08
N ASP A 689 4.84 20.86 -0.66
CA ASP A 689 3.95 19.84 -1.24
C ASP A 689 2.48 20.28 -1.17
N ILE A 690 1.62 19.53 -1.86
CA ILE A 690 0.17 19.71 -1.81
C ILE A 690 -0.41 18.94 -0.63
N VAL A 691 -1.31 19.57 0.12
CA VAL A 691 -2.09 18.93 1.18
C VAL A 691 -3.56 19.23 1.02
N ALA A 692 -4.41 18.30 1.47
CA ALA A 692 -5.85 18.48 1.51
C ALA A 692 -6.31 19.05 2.87
N ASP A 693 -7.47 19.70 2.90
CA ASP A 693 -8.13 20.10 4.15
C ASP A 693 -8.68 18.92 4.97
N ARG A 694 -8.85 17.76 4.32
CA ARG A 694 -9.35 16.52 4.90
C ARG A 694 -8.75 15.32 4.15
N PRO A 695 -8.81 14.10 4.71
CA PRO A 695 -8.33 12.91 4.00
C PRO A 695 -8.94 12.80 2.59
N VAL A 696 -8.08 12.62 1.59
CA VAL A 696 -8.49 12.56 0.18
C VAL A 696 -9.42 11.36 -0.03
N PRO A 697 -10.64 11.56 -0.55
CA PRO A 697 -11.56 10.48 -0.86
C PRO A 697 -10.93 9.48 -1.81
N LEU A 698 -11.19 8.20 -1.59
CA LEU A 698 -10.58 7.14 -2.40
C LEU A 698 -10.93 7.26 -3.88
N SER A 699 -12.12 7.76 -4.25
CA SER A 699 -12.47 8.08 -5.63
C SER A 699 -11.39 8.93 -6.32
N LEU A 700 -10.94 10.01 -5.66
CA LEU A 700 -9.85 10.86 -6.14
C LEU A 700 -8.49 10.14 -6.13
N GLN A 701 -8.19 9.31 -5.12
CA GLN A 701 -6.94 8.55 -5.04
C GLN A 701 -6.74 7.58 -6.22
N ALA A 702 -7.84 7.19 -6.84
CA ALA A 702 -7.92 6.19 -7.87
C ALA A 702 -7.62 6.71 -9.29
N HIS A 703 -7.73 8.02 -9.51
CA HIS A 703 -7.45 8.65 -10.79
C HIS A 703 -5.95 8.74 -11.03
N GLN A 704 -5.43 7.96 -11.99
CA GLN A 704 -4.00 7.98 -12.33
C GLN A 704 -3.49 9.36 -12.79
N ASP A 705 -4.32 10.13 -13.50
CA ASP A 705 -3.95 11.48 -13.95
C ASP A 705 -3.80 12.45 -12.75
N LEU A 706 -4.72 12.36 -11.78
CA LEU A 706 -4.66 13.15 -10.54
C LEU A 706 -3.50 12.73 -9.62
N TRP A 707 -3.01 11.49 -9.73
CA TRP A 707 -1.80 11.05 -9.04
C TRP A 707 -0.57 11.77 -9.59
N GLY A 708 -0.47 11.89 -10.91
CA GLY A 708 0.56 12.71 -11.56
C GLY A 708 0.54 14.17 -11.11
N GLU A 709 -0.63 14.72 -10.76
CA GLU A 709 -0.82 16.07 -10.25
C GLU A 709 -0.61 16.23 -8.73
N CYS A 710 -0.08 15.22 -8.02
CA CYS A 710 0.08 15.20 -6.56
C CYS A 710 -1.22 15.30 -5.74
N ILE A 711 -2.38 15.09 -6.35
CA ILE A 711 -3.70 15.18 -5.68
C ILE A 711 -4.06 13.85 -5.04
N SER A 712 -4.07 12.78 -5.84
CA SER A 712 -4.49 11.44 -5.41
C SER A 712 -3.65 10.90 -4.26
N GLY A 713 -2.36 11.24 -4.25
CA GLY A 713 -1.43 10.83 -3.21
C GLY A 713 -1.33 11.80 -2.04
N SER A 714 -2.06 12.93 -2.02
CA SER A 714 -1.89 13.95 -0.98
C SER A 714 -2.43 13.51 0.39
N LEU A 715 -1.66 13.86 1.41
CA LEU A 715 -2.09 13.78 2.81
C LEU A 715 -2.94 15.00 3.17
N SER A 716 -3.78 14.88 4.20
CA SER A 716 -4.26 16.09 4.87
C SER A 716 -3.10 16.84 5.51
N GLU A 717 -3.24 18.16 5.68
CA GLU A 717 -2.20 18.99 6.33
C GLU A 717 -1.78 18.41 7.70
N GLU A 718 -2.77 17.93 8.44
CA GLU A 718 -2.58 17.34 9.74
C GLU A 718 -1.77 16.03 9.69
N GLU A 719 -2.13 15.11 8.78
CA GLU A 719 -1.40 13.86 8.58
C GLU A 719 0.05 14.12 8.14
N PHE A 720 0.26 15.12 7.28
CA PHE A 720 1.59 15.50 6.82
C PHE A 720 2.50 15.95 7.98
N LEU A 721 1.99 16.82 8.86
CA LEU A 721 2.74 17.29 10.04
C LEU A 721 2.97 16.16 11.06
N ALA A 722 1.96 15.33 11.31
CA ALA A 722 2.07 14.19 12.22
C ALA A 722 3.12 13.17 11.74
N GLN A 723 3.25 12.94 10.43
CA GLN A 723 4.28 12.07 9.89
C GLN A 723 5.69 12.63 10.07
N LEU A 724 5.89 13.95 9.96
CA LEU A 724 7.18 14.59 10.28
C LEU A 724 7.54 14.43 11.77
N GLU A 725 6.58 14.64 12.67
CA GLU A 725 6.78 14.41 14.11
C GLU A 725 7.17 12.96 14.39
N LYS A 726 6.42 11.99 13.83
CA LYS A 726 6.67 10.55 13.97
C LYS A 726 8.03 10.12 13.40
N ALA A 727 8.47 10.74 12.30
CA ALA A 727 9.81 10.52 11.75
C ALA A 727 10.94 11.06 12.66
N GLY A 728 10.60 11.98 13.56
CA GLY A 728 11.51 12.50 14.57
C GLY A 728 12.04 13.90 14.31
N PHE A 729 11.34 14.69 13.51
CA PHE A 729 11.66 16.10 13.32
C PHE A 729 11.14 16.95 14.49
N TYR A 730 11.89 17.98 14.85
CA TYR A 730 11.49 19.00 15.83
C TYR A 730 11.51 20.39 15.21
N GLY A 731 10.93 21.37 15.90
CA GLY A 731 10.87 22.75 15.43
C GLY A 731 10.05 22.88 14.15
N ILE A 732 9.00 22.07 14.04
CA ILE A 732 8.21 21.97 12.81
C ILE A 732 7.46 23.28 12.62
N SER A 733 7.66 23.90 11.46
CA SER A 733 7.15 25.25 11.15
C SER A 733 6.49 25.28 9.78
N LEU A 734 5.27 25.79 9.70
CA LEU A 734 4.59 26.13 8.45
C LEU A 734 5.08 27.50 7.96
N LEU A 735 5.94 27.51 6.94
CA LEU A 735 6.54 28.74 6.39
C LEU A 735 5.62 29.47 5.42
N LYS A 736 4.81 28.71 4.65
CA LYS A 736 3.85 29.24 3.69
C LYS A 736 2.66 28.29 3.57
N LYS A 737 1.47 28.85 3.38
CA LYS A 737 0.25 28.14 3.00
C LYS A 737 -0.52 28.98 1.98
N SER A 738 -0.84 28.40 0.84
CA SER A 738 -1.62 29.05 -0.22
C SER A 738 -2.65 28.09 -0.79
N PHE A 739 -3.89 28.55 -0.93
CA PHE A 739 -4.93 27.79 -1.62
C PHE A 739 -4.49 27.53 -3.07
N TRP A 740 -4.68 26.30 -3.53
CA TRP A 740 -4.36 25.91 -4.90
C TRP A 740 -5.62 25.70 -5.73
N LYS A 741 -6.43 24.68 -5.41
CA LYS A 741 -7.68 24.38 -6.09
C LYS A 741 -8.64 23.55 -5.24
N GLU A 742 -9.87 23.41 -5.71
CA GLU A 742 -10.88 22.52 -5.15
C GLU A 742 -11.24 21.43 -6.17
N VAL A 743 -11.27 20.17 -5.75
CA VAL A 743 -11.64 19.02 -6.60
C VAL A 743 -12.66 18.18 -5.83
N GLU A 744 -13.85 17.96 -6.41
CA GLU A 744 -14.95 17.21 -5.79
C GLU A 744 -15.27 17.66 -4.34
N GLY A 745 -15.18 18.98 -4.09
CA GLY A 745 -15.43 19.58 -2.77
C GLY A 745 -14.26 19.51 -1.78
N VAL A 746 -13.15 18.86 -2.13
CA VAL A 746 -11.93 18.81 -1.29
C VAL A 746 -11.02 19.97 -1.66
N LYS A 747 -10.57 20.74 -0.65
CA LYS A 747 -9.72 21.91 -0.88
C LYS A 747 -8.26 21.52 -0.72
N PHE A 748 -7.47 21.83 -1.74
CA PHE A 748 -6.04 21.56 -1.77
C PHE A 748 -5.26 22.85 -1.58
N TYR A 749 -4.23 22.78 -0.75
CA TYR A 749 -3.33 23.87 -0.41
C TYR A 749 -1.90 23.46 -0.75
N SER A 750 -1.14 24.38 -1.31
CA SER A 750 0.32 24.27 -1.30
C SER A 750 0.84 24.77 0.04
N ILE A 751 1.60 23.92 0.73
CA ILE A 751 2.28 24.28 1.98
C ILE A 751 3.79 24.21 1.79
N THR A 752 4.52 24.99 2.59
CA THR A 752 5.97 24.84 2.75
C THR A 752 6.26 24.64 4.23
N VAL A 753 6.84 23.49 4.57
CA VAL A 753 7.12 23.07 5.94
C VAL A 753 8.63 22.96 6.14
N ARG A 754 9.10 23.35 7.32
CA ARG A 754 10.47 23.13 7.78
C ARG A 754 10.47 22.32 9.06
N GLY A 755 11.43 21.41 9.19
CA GLY A 755 11.70 20.66 10.41
C GLY A 755 13.20 20.41 10.57
N PHE A 756 13.65 20.15 11.79
CA PHE A 756 15.05 19.94 12.14
C PHE A 756 15.28 18.54 12.70
N LYS A 757 16.44 17.96 12.43
CA LYS A 757 16.85 16.67 12.99
C LYS A 757 17.55 16.87 14.32
N PHE A 758 17.17 16.09 15.33
CA PHE A 758 17.95 15.90 16.54
C PHE A 758 18.05 14.41 16.86
N GLU A 759 19.27 13.91 17.05
CA GLU A 759 19.52 12.51 17.38
C GLU A 759 20.04 12.36 18.81
N LYS A 760 19.29 11.65 19.66
CA LYS A 760 19.67 11.35 21.04
C LYS A 760 20.89 10.42 21.06
N LYS A 761 22.03 10.90 21.56
CA LYS A 761 23.33 10.16 21.58
C LYS A 761 23.55 9.35 22.86
N SER A 762 22.93 9.75 23.96
CA SER A 762 22.99 9.09 25.27
C SER A 762 21.62 9.20 25.95
N GLY A 763 21.38 8.44 27.03
CA GLY A 763 20.16 8.62 27.81
C GLY A 763 20.01 10.05 28.33
N CYS A 764 18.82 10.62 28.20
CA CYS A 764 18.40 11.91 28.75
C CYS A 764 18.56 11.91 30.27
N LYS A 765 19.47 12.75 30.79
CA LYS A 765 19.78 12.86 32.23
C LYS A 765 19.34 14.20 32.81
N PHE A 766 18.66 14.17 33.95
CA PHE A 766 18.36 15.35 34.75
C PHE A 766 19.52 15.60 35.70
N ILE A 767 20.41 16.53 35.32
CA ILE A 767 21.59 16.92 36.12
C ILE A 767 21.43 18.32 36.72
N GLY A 768 20.20 18.81 36.87
CA GLY A 768 19.90 20.16 37.41
C GLY A 768 19.94 21.29 36.38
N GLN A 769 19.94 20.98 35.08
CA GLN A 769 19.81 21.97 34.01
C GLN A 769 18.39 22.53 33.96
N LYS A 770 18.25 23.82 33.65
CA LYS A 770 16.94 24.47 33.52
C LYS A 770 16.85 25.28 32.23
N ALA A 771 15.67 25.38 31.64
CA ALA A 771 15.39 26.29 30.54
C ALA A 771 14.36 27.34 30.95
N VAL A 772 14.59 28.57 30.49
CA VAL A 772 13.67 29.70 30.63
C VAL A 772 13.21 30.10 29.24
N TYR A 773 11.90 30.00 28.97
CA TYR A 773 11.32 30.48 27.72
C TYR A 773 11.20 32.01 27.75
N LEU A 774 11.70 32.67 26.70
CA LEU A 774 11.80 34.13 26.64
C LEU A 774 10.51 34.80 26.11
N GLY A 775 9.71 34.07 25.32
CA GLY A 775 8.49 34.59 24.70
C GLY A 775 8.51 34.54 23.16
N PRO A 776 7.55 35.19 22.48
CA PRO A 776 6.61 36.19 23.01
C PRO A 776 5.37 35.61 23.68
N TYR A 777 5.06 34.32 23.50
CA TYR A 777 3.83 33.71 24.02
C TYR A 777 3.86 33.56 25.55
N LYS A 778 2.69 33.37 26.17
CA LYS A 778 2.58 33.17 27.63
C LYS A 778 3.26 31.88 28.09
N ALA A 779 3.18 30.84 27.25
CA ALA A 779 3.93 29.60 27.37
C ALA A 779 4.15 29.03 25.97
N ALA A 780 5.17 28.19 25.81
CA ALA A 780 5.40 27.38 24.62
C ALA A 780 5.35 25.89 25.00
N MET A 781 4.86 25.06 24.09
CA MET A 781 4.94 23.60 24.20
C MET A 781 5.76 23.07 23.04
N ASP A 782 6.72 22.20 23.31
CA ASP A 782 7.50 21.52 22.27
C ASP A 782 6.82 20.22 21.79
N GLU A 783 7.37 19.59 20.76
CA GLU A 783 6.84 18.35 20.17
C GLU A 783 7.01 17.12 21.11
N GLU A 784 7.80 17.23 22.19
CA GLU A 784 7.93 16.21 23.23
C GLU A 784 6.93 16.41 24.39
N GLY A 785 6.09 17.46 24.32
CA GLY A 785 5.05 17.80 25.29
C GLY A 785 5.55 18.57 26.51
N HIS A 786 6.77 19.08 26.51
CA HIS A 786 7.27 19.94 27.59
C HIS A 786 6.61 21.32 27.51
N ILE A 787 6.05 21.80 28.61
CA ILE A 787 5.47 23.14 28.72
C ILE A 787 6.50 24.07 29.36
N PHE A 788 6.77 25.20 28.69
CA PHE A 788 7.67 26.24 29.15
C PHE A 788 6.93 27.57 29.34
N PRO A 789 6.54 27.92 30.57
CA PRO A 789 5.98 29.23 30.88
C PRO A 789 7.03 30.32 30.65
N ARG A 790 6.58 31.48 30.13
CA ARG A 790 7.48 32.60 29.86
C ARG A 790 8.09 33.13 31.16
N GLY A 791 9.42 33.19 31.21
CA GLY A 791 10.19 33.72 32.33
C GLY A 791 10.39 32.76 33.52
N GLU A 792 9.80 31.56 33.47
CA GLU A 792 9.94 30.56 34.53
C GLU A 792 11.04 29.53 34.18
N ALA A 793 11.82 29.13 35.19
CA ALA A 793 12.89 28.14 35.02
C ALA A 793 12.33 26.73 35.17
N VAL A 794 12.21 26.02 34.06
CA VAL A 794 11.73 24.63 33.98
C VAL A 794 12.93 23.68 33.97
N GLU A 795 12.94 22.67 34.83
CA GLU A 795 13.98 21.65 34.82
C GLU A 795 13.89 20.79 33.56
N ILE A 796 15.02 20.55 32.92
CA ILE A 796 15.12 19.81 31.67
C ILE A 796 16.30 18.84 31.69
N CYS A 797 16.25 17.83 30.83
CA CYS A 797 17.37 16.90 30.69
C CYS A 797 18.41 17.39 29.69
N SER A 798 19.55 16.70 29.67
CA SER A 798 20.70 16.95 28.78
C SER A 798 20.34 17.10 27.31
N ASP A 799 19.42 16.27 26.81
CA ASP A 799 19.06 16.23 25.39
C ASP A 799 18.18 17.43 25.02
N THR A 800 17.16 17.71 25.84
CA THR A 800 16.33 18.91 25.71
C THR A 800 17.19 20.18 25.81
N ALA A 801 18.18 20.21 26.71
CA ALA A 801 19.10 21.34 26.85
C ALA A 801 19.95 21.57 25.59
N GLN A 802 20.35 20.50 24.89
CA GLN A 802 21.05 20.62 23.61
C GLN A 802 20.12 21.09 22.50
N LYS A 803 18.91 20.50 22.41
CA LYS A 803 17.90 20.86 21.41
C LYS A 803 17.49 22.33 21.52
N LEU A 804 17.24 22.83 22.73
CA LEU A 804 16.85 24.23 22.97
C LEU A 804 17.98 25.24 22.67
N LYS A 805 19.25 24.79 22.66
CA LYS A 805 20.40 25.61 22.24
C LYS A 805 20.63 25.60 20.72
N ALA A 806 19.92 24.76 19.98
CA ALA A 806 20.03 24.65 18.54
C ALA A 806 18.88 25.39 17.83
N PRO A 807 19.04 25.76 16.55
CA PRO A 807 17.92 26.24 15.74
C PRO A 807 16.75 25.23 15.73
N PRO A 808 15.49 25.69 15.72
CA PRO A 808 15.05 27.09 15.66
C PRO A 808 14.85 27.71 17.06
N TYR A 809 15.23 27.03 18.14
CA TYR A 809 14.94 27.44 19.51
C TYR A 809 16.02 28.29 20.17
N ALA A 810 17.24 28.30 19.64
CA ALA A 810 18.40 28.95 20.25
C ALA A 810 18.14 30.38 20.78
N ASP A 811 17.37 31.17 20.03
CA ASP A 811 17.05 32.57 20.39
C ASP A 811 15.78 32.73 21.24
N GLN A 812 15.07 31.63 21.52
CA GLN A 812 13.79 31.62 22.24
C GLN A 812 13.94 31.17 23.69
N PHE A 813 15.07 30.54 24.05
CA PHE A 813 15.30 29.94 25.36
C PHE A 813 16.65 30.35 25.95
N SER A 814 16.68 30.61 27.25
CA SER A 814 17.91 30.67 28.04
C SER A 814 18.09 29.37 28.80
N VAL A 815 19.15 28.62 28.48
CA VAL A 815 19.46 27.33 29.14
C VAL A 815 20.53 27.53 30.20
N LEU A 816 20.14 27.33 31.46
CA LEU A 816 20.95 27.43 32.65
C LEU A 816 21.62 26.08 32.96
N GLY A 817 22.93 26.11 33.29
CA GLY A 817 23.67 24.91 33.72
C GLY A 817 23.20 24.37 35.07
N PRO A 818 23.68 23.17 35.48
CA PRO A 818 23.56 22.73 36.87
C PRO A 818 24.06 23.85 37.78
N ALA A 819 23.32 24.20 38.84
CA ALA A 819 23.91 25.01 39.89
C ALA A 819 25.20 24.31 40.32
N ALA A 820 26.36 24.96 40.11
CA ALA A 820 27.54 24.55 40.86
C ALA A 820 27.11 24.59 42.32
N ASP A 821 27.34 23.48 43.03
CA ASP A 821 27.26 23.46 44.49
C ASP A 821 27.89 24.78 44.98
N PRO A 822 27.15 25.66 45.68
CA PRO A 822 27.76 26.84 46.25
C PRO A 822 28.63 26.33 47.39
N GLY A 823 29.78 25.77 47.04
CA GLY A 823 30.91 25.65 47.94
C GLY A 823 31.09 27.05 48.49
N PHE A 824 30.78 27.20 49.77
CA PHE A 824 31.11 28.37 50.54
C PHE A 824 32.62 28.60 50.39
N ALA A 825 33.01 29.36 49.36
CA ALA A 825 34.22 30.11 49.38
C ALA A 825 33.96 31.22 50.41
N VAL A 826 34.27 30.90 51.67
CA VAL A 826 34.45 31.90 52.72
C VAL A 826 35.51 32.87 52.19
N LEU A 827 35.06 34.01 51.66
CA LEU A 827 35.93 35.15 51.48
C LEU A 827 36.46 35.52 52.87
N PRO A 828 37.78 35.67 53.08
CA PRO A 828 38.29 36.09 54.37
C PRO A 828 37.74 37.49 54.68
N ALA A 829 37.30 37.66 55.93
CA ALA A 829 36.71 38.90 56.42
C ALA A 829 37.62 40.11 56.18
N PRO A 830 37.09 41.29 55.81
CA PRO A 830 37.87 42.50 55.74
C PRO A 830 38.33 42.90 57.15
N ALA A 831 39.60 43.28 57.27
CA ALA A 831 40.14 43.86 58.50
C ALA A 831 39.45 45.22 58.80
N PRO A 832 39.26 45.59 60.08
CA PRO A 832 38.51 46.79 60.45
C PRO A 832 39.28 48.08 60.07
N GLU A 833 38.57 48.99 59.42
CA GLU A 833 39.04 50.33 59.06
C GLU A 833 39.25 51.22 60.30
N SER A 834 40.34 51.98 60.31
CA SER A 834 40.50 53.16 61.15
C SER A 834 39.95 54.39 60.43
N GLU A 835 38.87 54.93 60.98
CA GLU A 835 38.43 56.34 61.03
C GLU A 835 38.83 57.32 59.90
N ALA A 836 37.82 57.83 59.19
CA ALA A 836 37.54 59.28 59.15
C ALA A 836 36.10 59.55 58.67
N CYS A 837 35.29 60.08 59.57
CA CYS A 837 33.91 60.52 59.37
C CYS A 837 33.81 61.80 58.52
N CYS A 838 32.84 61.79 57.59
CA CYS A 838 32.03 62.91 57.09
C CYS A 838 32.70 64.14 56.44
N GLY A 839 32.39 64.33 55.15
CA GLY A 839 32.47 65.60 54.41
C GLY A 839 31.32 65.70 53.40
N SER A 840 30.51 66.74 53.58
CA SER A 840 29.25 67.15 52.94
C SER A 840 29.18 67.10 51.41
N ASP A 841 28.33 66.23 50.85
CA ASP A 841 26.97 66.56 50.38
C ASP A 841 26.34 65.29 49.76
N GLY A 842 25.25 64.80 50.37
CA GLY A 842 24.57 63.53 50.04
C GLY A 842 24.00 63.49 48.61
N CYS A 843 24.03 62.36 47.88
CA CYS A 843 23.33 61.07 48.09
C CYS A 843 21.82 61.23 48.24
N CYS A 844 21.00 60.79 47.27
CA CYS A 844 20.70 59.42 46.78
C CYS A 844 19.42 58.89 47.40
#